data_AF-A0A9E2B4U5-F1
#
_entry.id   AF-A0A9E2B4U5-F1
#
_cell.length_a   1.000
_cell.length_b   1.000
_cell.length_c   1.000
_cell.angle_alpha   90.00
_cell.angle_beta   90.00
_cell.angle_gamma   90.00
#
_symmetry.space_group_name_H-M   'P 1'
#
loop_
_entity.id
_entity.type
_entity.pdbx_description
1 polymer ?
#
loop_
_entity_poly.entity_id
_entity_poly.type
_entity_poly.pdbx_seq_one_letter_code
_entity_poly.pdbx_strand_id
1 'polypeptide(L)'
;ASVQRGNPEMQRRAQQVIDACWQLGASDGHDNPIVIIHDVGAGGLSNATPELIDHSQLGGCIEIQDVPNAEPGMSPLEIWCNEAQERYMIAVMPEDLDTFSAICERERCIYAVIGQMDDSGQLTVTDARTGDNPVDMQMQDLLGKPPQTRKDVISVAREVPAAKLDGVDIADACQRVLRFPTVADKSFLIHIGDRTVGGLVSQDQLVGPWQVPVSDVGVTARSFDSTAGEAMAMGERTPVATLNPAASGRLAVGESITNLAAARIGRLADIRLSANWMAACGYPGEDQALFETVRAVGSELCRELGIAIPVGKDSLSMQTRWDDDEGSKNVFAPLSLIVSGFAPVLDVRKTLTPQLRRDAATSLLLIDLGEGRNRLGASCLSQVFDLPGGAPADVVSAGQLQNFFAAIQALNDAGLLLAYHDRSDGGLYAALCEMAFAGRTGVDIRIAGDDLIGALFSEELGAVVQVRDEDRAAVDAILAQHHLDDIVADVGIVNDDREIRVLHNGEAVFVAGRGELQQVWAEVSYRMQAARDNPMTARQQFDAIIDDDDPGLSPRIPFDPQEDIAAPLINTGARPRVAILREQGVNSHNEMAAAFHRAGFEPVDVHMSDILAGRRTLQSFKGAIACGGFSFGDVLGAGGGWAKSVLFHESTRTAFQNFFNRDDTFTLGVCNGCQM
;
A
#
# COMPACT_ATOMS: atom_id res chain seq x y z
N ALA A 1 20.43 -11.88 17.07
CA ALA A 1 19.18 -12.52 16.61
C ALA A 1 18.28 -11.53 15.86
N SER A 2 17.95 -10.35 16.42
CA SER A 2 16.94 -9.45 15.83
C SER A 2 17.39 -8.49 14.71
N VAL A 3 18.60 -8.65 14.17
CA VAL A 3 19.07 -7.86 13.01
C VAL A 3 18.77 -8.67 11.76
N GLN A 4 17.80 -8.22 10.97
CA GLN A 4 17.43 -8.85 9.70
C GLN A 4 18.34 -8.37 8.55
N ARG A 5 18.39 -9.15 7.46
CA ARG A 5 19.16 -8.84 6.24
C ARG A 5 18.34 -9.18 5.01
N GLY A 6 17.93 -8.16 4.25
CA GLY A 6 17.24 -8.34 2.96
C GLY A 6 18.17 -8.20 1.75
N ASN A 7 17.85 -8.94 0.69
CA ASN A 7 18.40 -8.82 -0.66
C ASN A 7 17.27 -8.87 -1.71
N PRO A 8 16.61 -7.73 -1.98
CA PRO A 8 15.42 -7.70 -2.86
C PRO A 8 15.64 -8.21 -4.28
N GLU A 9 16.87 -8.14 -4.80
CA GLU A 9 17.22 -8.67 -6.13
C GLU A 9 17.08 -10.20 -6.19
N MET A 10 17.42 -10.90 -5.09
CA MET A 10 17.25 -12.34 -4.99
C MET A 10 15.76 -12.70 -4.99
N GLN A 11 14.95 -11.98 -4.22
CA GLN A 11 13.50 -12.19 -4.21
C GLN A 11 12.88 -11.89 -5.59
N ARG A 12 13.38 -10.89 -6.32
CA ARG A 12 12.95 -10.63 -7.70
C ARG A 12 13.25 -11.81 -8.62
N ARG A 13 14.41 -12.45 -8.50
CA ARG A 13 14.74 -13.67 -9.28
C ARG A 13 13.81 -14.83 -8.94
N ALA A 14 13.54 -15.05 -7.66
CA ALA A 14 12.56 -16.05 -7.23
C ALA A 14 11.16 -15.75 -7.79
N GLN A 15 10.74 -14.48 -7.76
CA GLN A 15 9.47 -14.07 -8.35
C GLN A 15 9.41 -14.36 -9.85
N GLN A 16 10.49 -14.17 -10.60
CA GLN A 16 10.52 -14.51 -12.04
C GLN A 16 10.38 -16.00 -12.31
N VAL A 17 10.89 -16.86 -11.42
CA VAL A 17 10.64 -18.31 -11.48
C VAL A 17 9.18 -18.62 -11.21
N ILE A 18 8.61 -18.05 -10.15
CA ILE A 18 7.19 -18.20 -9.81
C ILE A 18 6.31 -17.74 -10.98
N ASP A 19 6.64 -16.59 -11.58
CA ASP A 19 5.95 -16.02 -12.73
C ASP A 19 5.95 -16.95 -13.94
N ALA A 20 7.13 -17.47 -14.31
CA ALA A 20 7.25 -18.41 -15.40
C ALA A 20 6.45 -19.71 -15.14
N CYS A 21 6.43 -20.21 -13.91
CA CYS A 21 5.71 -21.44 -13.55
C CYS A 21 4.18 -21.28 -13.69
N TRP A 22 3.59 -20.23 -13.12
CA TRP A 22 2.12 -20.05 -13.26
C TRP A 22 1.71 -19.64 -14.68
N GLN A 23 2.55 -18.92 -15.42
CA GLN A 23 2.29 -18.56 -16.81
C GLN A 23 2.28 -19.77 -17.74
N LEU A 24 3.09 -20.80 -17.48
CA LEU A 24 3.02 -22.07 -18.22
C LEU A 24 1.64 -22.70 -18.10
N GLY A 25 1.11 -22.79 -16.87
CA GLY A 25 -0.24 -23.30 -16.59
C GLY A 25 -1.38 -22.48 -17.21
N ALA A 26 -1.15 -21.19 -17.44
CA ALA A 26 -2.11 -20.30 -18.10
C ALA A 26 -2.06 -20.36 -19.65
N SER A 27 -1.05 -21.02 -20.22
CA SER A 27 -0.86 -21.17 -21.67
C SER A 27 -1.36 -22.54 -22.17
N ASP A 28 -1.72 -22.65 -23.45
CA ASP A 28 -2.39 -23.82 -24.06
C ASP A 28 -1.55 -25.12 -24.04
N GLY A 29 -1.47 -25.81 -22.90
CA GLY A 29 -1.17 -27.25 -22.83
C GLY A 29 -0.07 -27.74 -21.89
N HIS A 30 0.48 -26.90 -21.00
CA HIS A 30 1.45 -27.34 -19.97
C HIS A 30 0.89 -27.12 -18.56
N ASP A 31 1.17 -28.02 -17.64
CA ASP A 31 0.81 -27.85 -16.23
C ASP A 31 1.83 -26.95 -15.52
N ASN A 32 1.37 -26.21 -14.50
CA ASN A 32 2.26 -25.48 -13.60
C ASN A 32 3.10 -26.50 -12.80
N PRO A 33 4.44 -26.45 -12.87
CA PRO A 33 5.30 -27.43 -12.18
C PRO A 33 5.24 -27.29 -10.65
N ILE A 34 4.77 -26.16 -10.12
CA ILE A 34 4.62 -25.93 -8.68
C ILE A 34 3.34 -26.61 -8.20
N VAL A 35 3.48 -27.65 -7.39
CA VAL A 35 2.37 -28.32 -6.71
C VAL A 35 1.93 -27.53 -5.48
N ILE A 36 2.91 -27.15 -4.66
CA ILE A 36 2.72 -26.31 -3.47
C ILE A 36 3.96 -25.43 -3.29
N ILE A 37 3.72 -24.20 -2.82
CA ILE A 37 4.75 -23.23 -2.46
C ILE A 37 4.40 -22.63 -1.10
N HIS A 38 5.42 -22.43 -0.26
CA HIS A 38 5.31 -21.80 1.04
C HIS A 38 6.47 -20.82 1.26
N ASP A 39 6.24 -19.70 1.93
CA ASP A 39 7.30 -18.76 2.30
C ASP A 39 8.14 -19.32 3.45
N VAL A 40 9.39 -18.87 3.54
CA VAL A 40 10.29 -19.22 4.65
C VAL A 40 10.51 -17.97 5.51
N GLY A 41 9.83 -17.91 6.65
CA GLY A 41 9.87 -16.80 7.59
C GLY A 41 10.41 -17.18 8.96
N ALA A 42 9.59 -16.96 10.00
CA ALA A 42 9.95 -17.26 11.39
C ALA A 42 10.24 -18.76 11.58
N GLY A 43 11.33 -19.07 12.27
CA GLY A 43 11.80 -20.46 12.45
C GLY A 43 12.47 -21.08 11.20
N GLY A 44 12.51 -20.40 10.06
CA GLY A 44 13.24 -20.87 8.89
C GLY A 44 12.69 -22.19 8.29
N LEU A 45 13.60 -23.07 7.85
CA LEU A 45 13.23 -24.36 7.25
C LEU A 45 12.56 -25.29 8.27
N SER A 46 12.85 -25.12 9.55
CA SER A 46 12.24 -25.92 10.62
C SER A 46 10.75 -25.67 10.79
N ASN A 47 10.22 -24.55 10.27
CA ASN A 47 8.78 -24.28 10.24
C ASN A 47 8.20 -24.56 8.85
N ALA A 48 8.83 -23.99 7.81
CA ALA A 48 8.30 -24.06 6.45
C ALA A 48 8.27 -25.49 5.87
N THR A 49 9.27 -26.32 6.18
CA THR A 49 9.33 -27.70 5.64
C THR A 49 8.24 -28.59 6.24
N PRO A 50 8.07 -28.67 7.58
CA PRO A 50 6.95 -29.41 8.15
C PRO A 50 5.57 -28.90 7.70
N GLU A 51 5.35 -27.58 7.66
CA GLU A 51 4.05 -27.02 7.22
C GLU A 51 3.71 -27.40 5.77
N LEU A 52 4.70 -27.36 4.88
CA LEU A 52 4.50 -27.78 3.48
C LEU A 52 4.16 -29.27 3.37
N ILE A 53 4.88 -30.13 4.10
CA ILE A 53 4.67 -31.59 4.08
C ILE A 53 3.30 -31.96 4.67
N ASP A 54 2.92 -31.33 5.78
CA ASP A 54 1.65 -31.59 6.49
C ASP A 54 0.43 -31.25 5.63
N HIS A 55 0.55 -30.28 4.72
CA HIS A 55 -0.52 -29.94 3.78
C HIS A 55 -1.01 -31.15 2.97
N SER A 56 -0.12 -32.11 2.69
CA SER A 56 -0.42 -33.36 1.98
C SER A 56 -0.59 -34.58 2.91
N GLN A 57 -0.50 -34.39 4.24
CA GLN A 57 -0.52 -35.46 5.25
C GLN A 57 0.55 -36.55 5.01
N LEU A 58 1.74 -36.14 4.57
CA LEU A 58 2.86 -37.02 4.23
C LEU A 58 3.97 -36.99 5.31
N GLY A 59 4.98 -37.83 5.14
CA GLY A 59 6.31 -37.68 5.74
C GLY A 59 7.31 -37.06 4.77
N GLY A 60 8.56 -36.94 5.19
CA GLY A 60 9.64 -36.52 4.29
C GLY A 60 11.03 -36.79 4.84
N CYS A 61 11.95 -37.06 3.92
CA CYS A 61 13.37 -37.23 4.19
C CYS A 61 14.16 -36.08 3.53
N ILE A 62 14.86 -35.30 4.35
CA ILE A 62 15.59 -34.10 3.96
C ILE A 62 17.08 -34.29 4.26
N GLU A 63 17.96 -34.04 3.29
CA GLU A 63 19.41 -33.98 3.51
C GLU A 63 19.83 -32.54 3.76
N ILE A 64 20.30 -32.25 4.98
CA ILE A 64 20.62 -30.88 5.40
C ILE A 64 21.85 -30.32 4.67
N GLN A 65 22.76 -31.17 4.19
CA GLN A 65 23.93 -30.74 3.43
C GLN A 65 23.59 -30.28 2.00
N ASP A 66 22.39 -30.60 1.49
CA ASP A 66 21.92 -30.12 0.18
C ASP A 66 21.36 -28.69 0.24
N VAL A 67 21.11 -28.16 1.46
CA VAL A 67 20.66 -26.78 1.65
C VAL A 67 21.79 -25.80 1.26
N PRO A 68 21.57 -24.86 0.33
CA PRO A 68 22.58 -23.86 -0.03
C PRO A 68 23.00 -23.03 1.19
N ASN A 69 24.28 -23.07 1.51
CA ASN A 69 24.82 -22.46 2.72
C ASN A 69 26.05 -21.57 2.41
N ALA A 70 25.95 -20.29 2.77
CA ALA A 70 27.06 -19.33 2.65
C ALA A 70 28.01 -19.34 3.86
N GLU A 71 27.61 -19.98 4.96
CA GLU A 71 28.32 -20.02 6.23
C GLU A 71 28.63 -21.48 6.62
N PRO A 72 29.71 -22.09 6.08
CA PRO A 72 29.99 -23.53 6.22
C PRO A 72 30.23 -23.98 7.66
N GLY A 73 30.49 -23.04 8.58
CA GLY A 73 30.65 -23.30 10.01
C GLY A 73 29.35 -23.54 10.78
N MET A 74 28.18 -23.37 10.15
CA MET A 74 26.90 -23.57 10.81
C MET A 74 26.70 -25.02 11.28
N SER A 75 26.19 -25.14 12.50
CA SER A 75 25.64 -26.38 13.06
C SER A 75 24.35 -26.78 12.34
N PRO A 76 23.89 -28.04 12.46
CA PRO A 76 22.61 -28.46 11.88
C PRO A 76 21.42 -27.60 12.34
N LEU A 77 21.43 -27.19 13.62
CA LEU A 77 20.40 -26.31 14.18
C LEU A 77 20.40 -24.93 13.49
N GLU A 78 21.58 -24.35 13.24
CA GLU A 78 21.68 -23.06 12.57
C GLU A 78 21.26 -23.15 11.09
N ILE A 79 21.61 -24.22 10.37
CA ILE A 79 21.16 -24.42 8.98
C ILE A 79 19.64 -24.58 8.92
N TRP A 80 19.07 -25.36 9.84
CA TRP A 80 17.63 -25.68 9.84
C TRP A 80 16.76 -24.51 10.32
N CYS A 81 17.19 -23.78 11.35
CA CYS A 81 16.36 -22.80 12.05
C CYS A 81 16.69 -21.33 11.77
N ASN A 82 17.71 -21.02 10.94
CA ASN A 82 17.99 -19.61 10.62
C ASN A 82 16.84 -18.96 9.84
N GLU A 83 16.66 -17.67 10.05
CA GLU A 83 15.66 -16.83 9.38
C GLU A 83 16.28 -16.03 8.23
N ALA A 84 17.21 -16.62 7.47
CA ALA A 84 17.72 -15.99 6.25
C ALA A 84 16.56 -15.71 5.28
N GLN A 85 16.60 -14.52 4.67
CA GLN A 85 15.53 -13.98 3.85
C GLN A 85 15.57 -14.51 2.40
N GLU A 86 14.57 -14.15 1.60
CA GLU A 86 14.41 -14.50 0.17
C GLU A 86 14.35 -16.00 -0.15
N ARG A 87 13.74 -16.79 0.73
CA ARG A 87 13.60 -18.24 0.57
C ARG A 87 12.15 -18.67 0.48
N TYR A 88 11.93 -19.71 -0.32
CA TYR A 88 10.64 -20.37 -0.53
C TYR A 88 10.86 -21.88 -0.48
N MET A 89 9.92 -22.61 0.11
CA MET A 89 9.84 -24.06 0.01
C MET A 89 8.84 -24.42 -1.07
N ILE A 90 9.23 -25.26 -2.02
CA ILE A 90 8.43 -25.64 -3.18
C ILE A 90 8.47 -27.16 -3.32
N ALA A 91 7.30 -27.77 -3.53
CA ALA A 91 7.22 -29.13 -4.04
C ALA A 91 6.91 -29.12 -5.54
N VAL A 92 7.65 -29.94 -6.26
CA VAL A 92 7.48 -30.23 -7.69
C VAL A 92 7.37 -31.73 -7.89
N MET A 93 6.67 -32.16 -8.92
CA MET A 93 6.66 -33.57 -9.31
C MET A 93 8.02 -33.95 -9.92
N PRO A 94 8.50 -35.19 -9.75
CA PRO A 94 9.77 -35.63 -10.32
C PRO A 94 9.88 -35.42 -11.84
N GLU A 95 8.78 -35.61 -12.58
CA GLU A 95 8.68 -35.39 -14.02
C GLU A 95 8.79 -33.92 -14.45
N ASP A 96 8.50 -32.98 -13.54
CA ASP A 96 8.54 -31.54 -13.80
C ASP A 96 9.85 -30.87 -13.37
N LEU A 97 10.73 -31.62 -12.69
CA LEU A 97 11.97 -31.08 -12.12
C LEU A 97 12.88 -30.49 -13.19
N ASP A 98 13.01 -31.13 -14.36
CA ASP A 98 13.85 -30.61 -15.45
C ASP A 98 13.33 -29.26 -15.98
N THR A 99 12.01 -29.14 -16.12
CA THR A 99 11.35 -27.89 -16.52
C THR A 99 11.59 -26.79 -15.49
N PHE A 100 11.36 -27.09 -14.20
CA PHE A 100 11.61 -26.15 -13.11
C PHE A 100 13.09 -25.71 -13.06
N SER A 101 14.01 -26.67 -13.21
CA SER A 101 15.45 -26.43 -13.23
C SER A 101 15.85 -25.48 -14.36
N ALA A 102 15.33 -25.70 -15.58
CA ALA A 102 15.59 -24.83 -16.73
C ALA A 102 15.08 -23.40 -16.53
N ILE A 103 13.93 -23.23 -15.86
CA ILE A 103 13.39 -21.91 -15.49
C ILE A 103 14.33 -21.23 -14.48
N CYS A 104 14.70 -21.92 -13.39
CA CYS A 104 15.64 -21.41 -12.39
C CYS A 104 16.98 -20.99 -13.00
N GLU A 105 17.57 -21.80 -13.88
CA GLU A 105 18.82 -21.48 -14.58
C GLU A 105 18.68 -20.25 -15.47
N ARG A 106 17.56 -20.14 -16.20
CA ARG A 106 17.31 -18.99 -17.07
C ARG A 106 17.22 -17.69 -16.27
N GLU A 107 16.48 -17.70 -15.17
CA GLU A 107 16.29 -16.56 -14.27
C GLU A 107 17.44 -16.37 -13.28
N ARG A 108 18.42 -17.28 -13.31
CA ARG A 108 19.56 -17.35 -12.40
C ARG A 108 19.11 -17.42 -10.94
N CYS A 109 17.97 -18.01 -10.65
CA CYS A 109 17.50 -18.23 -9.29
C CYS A 109 18.21 -19.45 -8.71
N ILE A 110 18.79 -19.30 -7.52
CA ILE A 110 19.41 -20.44 -6.83
C ILE A 110 18.28 -21.31 -6.27
N TYR A 111 18.36 -22.61 -6.49
CA TYR A 111 17.48 -23.60 -5.88
C TYR A 111 18.30 -24.86 -5.55
N ALA A 112 17.76 -25.70 -4.67
CA ALA A 112 18.30 -27.02 -4.38
C ALA A 112 17.15 -27.99 -4.10
N VAL A 113 17.29 -29.23 -4.58
CA VAL A 113 16.43 -30.33 -4.15
C VAL A 113 17.03 -30.88 -2.86
N ILE A 114 16.38 -30.59 -1.74
CA ILE A 114 16.90 -30.95 -0.41
C ILE A 114 16.30 -32.23 0.15
N GLY A 115 15.34 -32.84 -0.53
CA GLY A 115 14.65 -34.02 -0.02
C GLY A 115 13.43 -34.44 -0.83
N GLN A 116 12.71 -35.43 -0.31
CA GLN A 116 11.51 -36.00 -0.93
C GLN A 116 10.42 -36.23 0.12
N MET A 117 9.16 -36.10 -0.29
CA MET A 117 8.00 -36.48 0.51
C MET A 117 7.65 -37.94 0.28
N ASP A 118 7.19 -38.63 1.33
CA ASP A 118 6.84 -40.05 1.29
C ASP A 118 5.62 -40.38 2.18
N ASP A 119 5.18 -41.64 2.18
CA ASP A 119 4.03 -42.11 2.93
C ASP A 119 4.36 -42.56 4.38
N SER A 120 5.56 -42.23 4.89
CA SER A 120 6.01 -42.67 6.21
C SER A 120 5.29 -41.98 7.38
N GLY A 121 4.79 -40.76 7.16
CA GLY A 121 4.26 -39.89 8.22
C GLY A 121 5.33 -39.35 9.19
N GLN A 122 6.62 -39.53 8.86
CA GLN A 122 7.77 -39.15 9.68
C GLN A 122 8.57 -38.05 8.98
N LEU A 123 9.12 -37.12 9.75
CA LEU A 123 10.13 -36.18 9.27
C LEU A 123 11.51 -36.64 9.73
N THR A 124 12.36 -36.95 8.76
CA THR A 124 13.78 -37.24 9.00
C THR A 124 14.63 -36.19 8.30
N VAL A 125 15.48 -35.51 9.06
CA VAL A 125 16.54 -34.65 8.53
C VAL A 125 17.86 -35.35 8.77
N THR A 126 18.57 -35.72 7.71
CA THR A 126 19.88 -36.38 7.75
C THR A 126 21.00 -35.35 7.64
N ASP A 127 22.15 -35.64 8.25
CA ASP A 127 23.38 -34.87 8.05
C ASP A 127 24.51 -35.78 7.56
N ALA A 128 24.76 -35.81 6.25
CA ALA A 128 25.83 -36.61 5.67
C ALA A 128 27.24 -36.25 6.19
N ARG A 129 27.44 -35.05 6.76
CA ARG A 129 28.72 -34.61 7.32
C ARG A 129 29.02 -35.27 8.67
N THR A 130 28.00 -35.49 9.51
CA THR A 130 28.17 -36.12 10.83
C THR A 130 27.76 -37.60 10.85
N GLY A 131 26.89 -38.01 9.92
CA GLY A 131 26.27 -39.33 9.88
C GLY A 131 25.10 -39.48 10.84
N ASP A 132 24.63 -38.39 11.44
CA ASP A 132 23.49 -38.39 12.37
C ASP A 132 22.19 -37.94 11.67
N ASN A 133 21.06 -38.13 12.36
CA ASN A 133 19.77 -37.58 11.97
C ASN A 133 19.39 -36.44 12.96
N PRO A 134 19.74 -35.17 12.68
CA PRO A 134 19.38 -34.05 13.55
C PRO A 134 17.89 -33.95 13.91
N VAL A 135 17.01 -34.41 13.02
CA VAL A 135 15.57 -34.52 13.27
C VAL A 135 15.13 -35.92 12.87
N ASP A 136 14.42 -36.60 13.78
CA ASP A 136 13.83 -37.91 13.53
C ASP A 136 12.59 -38.08 14.41
N MET A 137 11.42 -37.67 13.91
CA MET A 137 10.18 -37.66 14.68
C MET A 137 8.93 -37.75 13.81
N GLN A 138 7.82 -38.27 14.38
CA GLN A 138 6.53 -38.32 13.71
C GLN A 138 5.99 -36.90 13.47
N MET A 139 5.39 -36.64 12.31
CA MET A 139 4.83 -35.33 11.99
C MET A 139 3.78 -34.88 13.03
N GLN A 140 2.99 -35.82 13.54
CA GLN A 140 1.98 -35.57 14.58
C GLN A 140 2.57 -35.13 15.92
N ASP A 141 3.80 -35.56 16.25
CA ASP A 141 4.46 -35.15 17.48
C ASP A 141 5.00 -33.72 17.35
N LEU A 142 5.46 -33.34 16.15
CA LEU A 142 5.97 -32.00 15.86
C LEU A 142 4.86 -30.95 15.75
N LEU A 143 3.77 -31.27 15.05
CA LEU A 143 2.66 -30.36 14.78
C LEU A 143 1.47 -30.54 15.73
N GLY A 144 1.57 -31.49 16.66
CA GLY A 144 0.55 -31.78 17.66
C GLY A 144 0.18 -30.53 18.46
N LYS A 145 -1.11 -30.18 18.47
CA LYS A 145 -1.56 -28.99 19.18
C LYS A 145 -1.55 -29.24 20.69
N PRO A 146 -0.87 -28.39 21.50
CA PRO A 146 -1.04 -28.42 22.94
C PRO A 146 -2.51 -28.11 23.31
N PRO A 147 -2.96 -28.42 24.54
CA PRO A 147 -4.30 -28.05 24.99
C PRO A 147 -4.60 -26.58 24.76
N GLN A 148 -5.83 -26.25 24.36
CA GLN A 148 -6.24 -24.86 24.13
C GLN A 148 -5.95 -23.99 25.35
N THR A 149 -5.28 -22.86 25.12
CA THR A 149 -5.01 -21.88 26.18
C THR A 149 -6.31 -21.29 26.69
N ARG A 150 -6.57 -21.44 27.98
CA ARG A 150 -7.65 -20.73 28.68
C ARG A 150 -7.06 -19.51 29.38
N LYS A 151 -7.58 -18.33 29.08
CA LYS A 151 -7.16 -17.07 29.70
C LYS A 151 -8.34 -16.49 30.48
N ASP A 152 -8.22 -16.49 31.81
CA ASP A 152 -9.18 -15.80 32.67
C ASP A 152 -8.74 -14.33 32.80
N VAL A 153 -9.60 -13.40 32.38
CA VAL A 153 -9.28 -11.96 32.32
C VAL A 153 -10.09 -11.21 33.36
N ILE A 154 -9.46 -10.24 34.03
CA ILE A 154 -10.13 -9.32 34.96
C ILE A 154 -10.53 -8.08 34.19
N SER A 155 -11.83 -7.74 34.22
CA SER A 155 -12.32 -6.51 33.59
C SER A 155 -11.81 -5.28 34.32
N VAL A 156 -11.28 -4.33 33.56
CA VAL A 156 -10.85 -3.00 34.00
C VAL A 156 -11.78 -1.96 33.37
N ALA A 157 -12.43 -1.16 34.21
CA ALA A 157 -13.20 -0.01 33.73
C ALA A 157 -12.23 1.09 33.30
N ARG A 158 -12.38 1.59 32.07
CA ARG A 158 -11.65 2.77 31.58
C ARG A 158 -12.43 4.03 31.94
N GLU A 159 -11.76 5.01 32.52
CA GLU A 159 -12.36 6.31 32.81
C GLU A 159 -12.37 7.17 31.55
N VAL A 160 -13.54 7.71 31.20
CA VAL A 160 -13.67 8.73 30.18
C VAL A 160 -13.77 10.07 30.90
N PRO A 161 -12.69 10.87 30.92
CA PRO A 161 -12.71 12.15 31.59
C PRO A 161 -13.70 13.10 30.91
N ALA A 162 -14.26 14.05 31.65
CA ALA A 162 -15.19 15.03 31.07
C ALA A 162 -14.48 15.89 30.01
N ALA A 163 -15.20 16.22 28.93
CA ALA A 163 -14.70 17.14 27.92
C ALA A 163 -14.40 18.50 28.56
N LYS A 164 -13.18 19.00 28.31
CA LYS A 164 -12.74 20.35 28.72
C LYS A 164 -11.89 20.92 27.59
N LEU A 165 -12.28 22.11 27.14
CA LEU A 165 -11.62 22.85 26.07
C LEU A 165 -11.03 24.18 26.57
N ASP A 166 -10.84 24.28 27.90
CA ASP A 166 -10.26 25.48 28.52
C ASP A 166 -8.87 25.75 27.92
N GLY A 167 -8.68 26.96 27.37
CA GLY A 167 -7.40 27.38 26.81
C GLY A 167 -7.17 26.99 25.34
N VAL A 168 -8.16 26.43 24.65
CA VAL A 168 -8.09 26.19 23.20
C VAL A 168 -8.45 27.47 22.45
N ASP A 169 -7.43 28.09 21.85
CA ASP A 169 -7.61 29.17 20.87
C ASP A 169 -7.75 28.58 19.45
N ILE A 170 -8.68 29.12 18.66
CA ILE A 170 -8.98 28.57 17.32
C ILE A 170 -7.79 28.70 16.36
N ALA A 171 -7.06 29.81 16.39
CA ALA A 171 -5.93 30.03 15.48
C ALA A 171 -4.75 29.13 15.86
N ASP A 172 -4.50 28.97 17.15
CA ASP A 172 -3.49 28.03 17.66
C ASP A 172 -3.87 26.57 17.34
N ALA A 173 -5.14 26.19 17.52
CA ALA A 173 -5.63 24.85 17.17
C ALA A 173 -5.45 24.52 15.69
N CYS A 174 -5.84 25.43 14.80
CA CYS A 174 -5.67 25.30 13.36
C CYS A 174 -4.21 25.04 12.98
N GLN A 175 -3.26 25.74 13.59
CA GLN A 175 -1.83 25.55 13.31
C GLN A 175 -1.26 24.27 13.93
N ARG A 176 -1.60 23.95 15.18
CA ARG A 176 -1.07 22.76 15.87
C ARG A 176 -1.53 21.47 15.22
N VAL A 177 -2.80 21.39 14.83
CA VAL A 177 -3.36 20.20 14.18
C VAL A 177 -2.64 19.95 12.86
N LEU A 178 -2.46 20.96 11.99
CA LEU A 178 -1.75 20.78 10.72
C LEU A 178 -0.28 20.39 10.89
N ARG A 179 0.40 20.84 11.96
CA ARG A 179 1.79 20.46 12.27
C ARG A 179 1.92 19.09 12.93
N PHE A 180 0.81 18.49 13.37
CA PHE A 180 0.86 17.22 14.09
C PHE A 180 1.25 16.10 13.11
N PRO A 181 2.30 15.30 13.36
CA PRO A 181 2.83 14.35 12.37
C PRO A 181 1.81 13.39 11.75
N THR A 182 0.76 13.01 12.50
CA THR A 182 -0.34 12.18 11.99
C THR A 182 -1.15 12.89 10.90
N VAL A 183 -1.32 14.21 10.99
CA VAL A 183 -2.04 15.03 9.99
C VAL A 183 -1.09 15.57 8.92
N ALA A 184 0.08 16.07 9.33
CA ALA A 184 1.08 16.76 8.50
C ALA A 184 1.49 16.00 7.21
N ASP A 185 2.07 16.73 6.26
CA ASP A 185 2.53 16.20 4.97
C ASP A 185 3.36 14.91 5.06
N LYS A 186 3.05 13.94 4.20
CA LYS A 186 3.71 12.63 4.17
C LYS A 186 4.74 12.48 3.04
N SER A 187 5.13 13.55 2.35
CA SER A 187 6.06 13.49 1.21
C SER A 187 7.37 12.74 1.50
N PHE A 188 7.87 12.82 2.74
CA PHE A 188 9.11 12.13 3.16
C PHE A 188 8.99 10.60 3.17
N LEU A 189 7.78 10.06 3.31
CA LEU A 189 7.48 8.62 3.22
C LEU A 189 7.16 8.19 1.78
N ILE A 190 6.66 9.11 0.96
CA ILE A 190 6.08 8.79 -0.36
C ILE A 190 7.14 8.88 -1.46
N HIS A 191 7.97 9.91 -1.47
CA HIS A 191 8.95 10.13 -2.54
C HIS A 191 10.11 9.13 -2.56
N ILE A 192 10.28 8.35 -1.47
CA ILE A 192 11.33 7.32 -1.38
C ILE A 192 10.92 5.97 -1.98
N GLY A 193 9.63 5.74 -2.19
CA GLY A 193 9.09 4.51 -2.78
C GLY A 193 8.70 4.72 -4.25
N ASP A 194 8.93 3.70 -5.07
CA ASP A 194 8.40 3.66 -6.44
C ASP A 194 6.86 3.60 -6.41
N ARG A 195 6.21 4.28 -7.35
CA ARG A 195 4.74 4.37 -7.49
C ARG A 195 4.28 4.18 -8.94
N THR A 196 5.12 3.61 -9.79
CA THR A 196 4.91 3.53 -11.25
C THR A 196 5.31 2.21 -11.88
N VAL A 197 6.20 1.44 -11.24
CA VAL A 197 6.67 0.14 -11.73
C VAL A 197 5.49 -0.80 -12.00
N GLY A 198 5.54 -1.49 -13.15
CA GLY A 198 4.45 -2.34 -13.65
C GLY A 198 3.47 -1.59 -14.56
N GLY A 199 3.49 -0.25 -14.59
CA GLY A 199 2.71 0.56 -15.54
C GLY A 199 1.19 0.49 -15.36
N LEU A 200 0.73 0.01 -14.20
CA LEU A 200 -0.69 -0.21 -13.89
C LEU A 200 -1.20 0.65 -12.74
N VAL A 201 -0.35 1.48 -12.11
CA VAL A 201 -0.81 2.41 -11.06
C VAL A 201 -1.65 3.51 -11.71
N SER A 202 -2.94 3.56 -11.33
CA SER A 202 -3.90 4.55 -11.84
C SER A 202 -4.09 5.71 -10.87
N GLN A 203 -3.98 5.47 -9.56
CA GLN A 203 -4.05 6.48 -8.52
C GLN A 203 -2.98 6.16 -7.47
N ASP A 204 -1.96 7.02 -7.35
CA ASP A 204 -1.01 6.99 -6.26
C ASP A 204 -1.37 8.01 -5.17
N GLN A 205 -0.51 8.16 -4.18
CA GLN A 205 -0.73 9.08 -3.06
C GLN A 205 -0.77 10.55 -3.49
N LEU A 206 -0.07 10.91 -4.59
CA LEU A 206 0.07 12.28 -5.06
C LEU A 206 -1.12 12.70 -5.92
N VAL A 207 -1.73 13.83 -5.58
CA VAL A 207 -2.96 14.31 -6.20
C VAL A 207 -2.72 15.61 -6.96
N GLY A 208 -3.25 15.64 -8.19
CA GLY A 208 -3.39 16.85 -8.99
C GLY A 208 -2.09 17.46 -9.52
N PRO A 209 -2.18 18.62 -10.20
CA PRO A 209 -1.04 19.25 -10.86
C PRO A 209 0.13 19.59 -9.92
N TRP A 210 -0.14 19.78 -8.64
CA TRP A 210 0.85 20.11 -7.61
C TRP A 210 1.36 18.90 -6.84
N GLN A 211 0.88 17.70 -7.18
CA GLN A 211 1.35 16.43 -6.61
C GLN A 211 1.32 16.42 -5.08
N VAL A 212 0.18 16.79 -4.48
CA VAL A 212 0.00 16.86 -3.02
C VAL A 212 -0.35 15.47 -2.47
N PRO A 213 0.33 14.95 -1.43
CA PRO A 213 0.16 13.56 -0.98
C PRO A 213 -1.08 13.35 -0.09
N VAL A 214 -2.27 13.45 -0.67
CA VAL A 214 -3.56 13.40 0.06
C VAL A 214 -4.56 12.41 -0.54
N SER A 215 -4.16 11.50 -1.43
CA SER A 215 -5.10 10.50 -1.96
C SER A 215 -5.57 9.56 -0.85
N ASP A 216 -6.89 9.45 -0.66
CA ASP A 216 -7.52 8.52 0.29
C ASP A 216 -7.30 7.04 -0.08
N VAL A 217 -7.14 6.76 -1.37
CA VAL A 217 -7.11 5.40 -1.93
C VAL A 217 -5.98 5.24 -2.94
N GLY A 218 -5.35 4.07 -2.92
CA GLY A 218 -4.47 3.61 -4.00
C GLY A 218 -5.24 2.73 -4.98
N VAL A 219 -5.11 2.96 -6.28
CA VAL A 219 -5.82 2.21 -7.33
C VAL A 219 -4.86 1.73 -8.41
N THR A 220 -4.93 0.44 -8.73
CA THR A 220 -4.24 -0.18 -9.86
C THR A 220 -5.24 -0.65 -10.91
N ALA A 221 -4.88 -0.58 -12.20
CA ALA A 221 -5.58 -1.25 -13.27
C ALA A 221 -5.21 -2.74 -13.29
N ARG A 222 -6.17 -3.59 -13.64
CA ARG A 222 -5.97 -5.04 -13.68
C ARG A 222 -4.99 -5.48 -14.77
N SER A 223 -4.96 -4.73 -15.89
CA SER A 223 -4.16 -5.03 -17.08
C SER A 223 -4.06 -3.80 -17.98
N PHE A 224 -3.18 -3.85 -18.98
CA PHE A 224 -2.88 -2.72 -19.89
C PHE A 224 -4.04 -2.35 -20.85
N ASP A 225 -5.08 -3.18 -20.93
CA ASP A 225 -6.24 -3.00 -21.79
C ASP A 225 -7.59 -3.00 -21.03
N SER A 226 -7.54 -2.98 -19.69
CA SER A 226 -8.71 -2.97 -18.82
C SER A 226 -8.90 -1.61 -18.13
N THR A 227 -10.15 -1.19 -17.96
CA THR A 227 -10.51 -0.08 -17.07
C THR A 227 -10.89 -0.58 -15.67
N ALA A 228 -11.13 -1.89 -15.49
CA ALA A 228 -11.29 -2.49 -14.18
C ALA A 228 -9.93 -2.66 -13.48
N GLY A 229 -9.94 -2.76 -12.17
CA GLY A 229 -8.74 -2.75 -11.35
C GLY A 229 -8.96 -3.20 -9.91
N GLU A 230 -8.10 -2.72 -9.03
CA GLU A 230 -8.06 -3.04 -7.61
C GLU A 230 -7.81 -1.76 -6.81
N ALA A 231 -8.48 -1.60 -5.67
CA ALA A 231 -8.31 -0.50 -4.74
C ALA A 231 -7.78 -1.01 -3.40
N MET A 232 -6.95 -0.19 -2.76
CA MET A 232 -6.49 -0.40 -1.39
C MET A 232 -6.56 0.89 -0.59
N ALA A 233 -7.02 0.79 0.65
CA ALA A 233 -6.95 1.87 1.62
C ALA A 233 -6.76 1.31 3.03
N MET A 234 -6.46 2.19 3.97
CA MET A 234 -6.23 1.83 5.37
C MET A 234 -7.12 2.65 6.30
N GLY A 235 -7.40 2.09 7.46
CA GLY A 235 -8.01 2.80 8.57
C GLY A 235 -7.42 2.33 9.90
N GLU A 236 -7.21 3.28 10.80
CA GLU A 236 -6.69 3.05 12.14
C GLU A 236 -7.09 4.18 13.08
N ARG A 237 -7.32 3.88 14.36
CA ARG A 237 -7.58 4.92 15.35
C ARG A 237 -7.03 4.56 16.72
N THR A 238 -5.76 4.21 16.74
CA THR A 238 -5.07 3.65 17.92
C THR A 238 -5.27 4.49 19.21
N PRO A 239 -5.18 5.83 19.18
CA PRO A 239 -5.37 6.65 20.38
C PRO A 239 -6.74 6.47 21.04
N VAL A 240 -7.80 6.21 20.27
CA VAL A 240 -9.15 5.98 20.81
C VAL A 240 -9.20 4.77 21.72
N ALA A 241 -8.32 3.79 21.55
CA ALA A 241 -8.27 2.59 22.40
C ALA A 241 -7.92 2.90 23.87
N THR A 242 -7.28 4.03 24.12
CA THR A 242 -7.01 4.49 25.50
C THR A 242 -8.30 4.78 26.27
N LEU A 243 -9.36 5.20 25.57
CA LEU A 243 -10.66 5.54 26.15
C LEU A 243 -11.70 4.43 25.90
N ASN A 244 -11.77 3.93 24.67
CA ASN A 244 -12.73 2.91 24.24
C ASN A 244 -12.13 2.01 23.13
N PRO A 245 -11.53 0.86 23.49
CA PRO A 245 -10.96 -0.09 22.53
C PRO A 245 -11.95 -0.58 21.46
N ALA A 246 -13.20 -0.83 21.85
CA ALA A 246 -14.19 -1.30 20.88
C ALA A 246 -14.51 -0.23 19.82
N ALA A 247 -14.53 1.05 20.23
CA ALA A 247 -14.71 2.16 19.30
C ALA A 247 -13.51 2.32 18.36
N SER A 248 -12.26 2.16 18.85
CA SER A 248 -11.08 2.27 17.98
C SER A 248 -11.10 1.22 16.86
N GLY A 249 -11.51 -0.02 17.18
CA GLY A 249 -11.65 -1.06 16.16
C GLY A 249 -12.76 -0.78 15.15
N ARG A 250 -13.91 -0.26 15.61
CA ARG A 250 -15.02 0.11 14.71
C ARG A 250 -14.65 1.30 13.81
N LEU A 251 -13.96 2.30 14.33
CA LEU A 251 -13.44 3.43 13.55
C LEU A 251 -12.42 2.98 12.52
N ALA A 252 -11.49 2.08 12.87
CA ALA A 252 -10.51 1.56 11.91
C ALA A 252 -11.19 0.87 10.69
N VAL A 253 -12.28 0.11 10.93
CA VAL A 253 -13.10 -0.45 9.84
C VAL A 253 -13.82 0.65 9.08
N GLY A 254 -14.44 1.59 9.79
CA GLY A 254 -15.21 2.68 9.19
C GLY A 254 -14.37 3.60 8.30
N GLU A 255 -13.18 3.98 8.76
CA GLU A 255 -12.22 4.80 8.01
C GLU A 255 -11.70 4.07 6.77
N SER A 256 -11.40 2.78 6.88
CA SER A 256 -11.02 1.99 5.71
C SER A 256 -12.12 2.01 4.64
N ILE A 257 -13.39 2.05 5.05
CA ILE A 257 -14.55 2.15 4.15
C ILE A 257 -14.71 3.57 3.59
N THR A 258 -14.56 4.62 4.40
CA THR A 258 -14.65 6.01 3.91
C THR A 258 -13.51 6.30 2.94
N ASN A 259 -12.29 5.84 3.19
CA ASN A 259 -11.21 5.97 2.22
C ASN A 259 -11.46 5.18 0.93
N LEU A 260 -11.91 3.91 1.01
CA LEU A 260 -12.23 3.11 -0.17
C LEU A 260 -13.40 3.67 -0.99
N ALA A 261 -14.29 4.46 -0.40
CA ALA A 261 -15.45 5.02 -1.10
C ALA A 261 -15.04 5.96 -2.26
N ALA A 262 -13.83 6.51 -2.25
CA ALA A 262 -13.27 7.30 -3.34
C ALA A 262 -13.07 6.48 -4.64
N ALA A 263 -12.95 5.14 -4.56
CA ALA A 263 -12.82 4.27 -5.72
C ALA A 263 -14.18 3.75 -6.22
N ARG A 264 -14.31 3.48 -7.53
CA ARG A 264 -15.53 2.93 -8.12
C ARG A 264 -15.62 1.41 -7.93
N ILE A 265 -16.16 0.95 -6.81
CA ILE A 265 -16.24 -0.48 -6.42
C ILE A 265 -17.61 -1.10 -6.75
N GLY A 266 -18.70 -0.39 -6.51
CA GLY A 266 -20.06 -0.92 -6.65
C GLY A 266 -20.69 -1.27 -5.30
N ARG A 267 -20.38 -2.44 -4.74
CA ARG A 267 -21.04 -2.94 -3.52
C ARG A 267 -20.07 -3.00 -2.34
N LEU A 268 -20.53 -2.62 -1.16
CA LEU A 268 -19.75 -2.69 0.07
C LEU A 268 -19.25 -4.13 0.36
N ALA A 269 -20.09 -5.13 0.08
CA ALA A 269 -19.77 -6.53 0.31
C ALA A 269 -18.64 -7.09 -0.59
N ASP A 270 -18.17 -6.33 -1.58
CA ASP A 270 -17.02 -6.69 -2.41
C ASP A 270 -15.68 -6.29 -1.75
N ILE A 271 -15.72 -5.51 -0.66
CA ILE A 271 -14.55 -5.19 0.18
C ILE A 271 -14.12 -6.43 0.97
N ARG A 272 -12.80 -6.62 1.08
CA ARG A 272 -12.14 -7.61 1.94
C ARG A 272 -11.15 -6.90 2.85
N LEU A 273 -11.13 -7.26 4.13
CA LEU A 273 -10.28 -6.62 5.11
C LEU A 273 -9.16 -7.55 5.57
N SER A 274 -7.97 -6.98 5.76
CA SER A 274 -6.95 -7.52 6.65
C SER A 274 -7.06 -6.85 8.01
N ALA A 275 -7.12 -7.63 9.08
CA ALA A 275 -7.11 -7.11 10.46
C ALA A 275 -5.78 -7.45 11.15
N ASN A 276 -4.97 -6.44 11.46
CA ASN A 276 -3.70 -6.60 12.14
C ASN A 276 -3.78 -6.07 13.58
N TRP A 277 -3.60 -6.96 14.56
CA TRP A 277 -3.86 -6.73 15.97
C TRP A 277 -2.57 -6.56 16.77
N MET A 278 -2.30 -5.34 17.25
CA MET A 278 -1.20 -5.04 18.16
C MET A 278 -1.73 -4.84 19.57
N ALA A 279 -1.21 -5.58 20.54
CA ALA A 279 -1.63 -5.44 21.94
C ALA A 279 -0.48 -5.72 22.90
N ALA A 280 -0.55 -5.15 24.11
CA ALA A 280 0.35 -5.50 25.21
C ALA A 280 -0.30 -6.58 26.09
N CYS A 281 -0.46 -7.80 25.58
CA CYS A 281 -1.13 -8.87 26.31
C CYS A 281 -0.48 -9.16 27.68
N GLY A 282 -1.31 -9.39 28.68
CA GLY A 282 -0.89 -9.52 30.08
C GLY A 282 -0.68 -8.19 30.82
N TYR A 283 -0.72 -7.03 30.13
CA TYR A 283 -0.85 -5.74 30.81
C TYR A 283 -2.31 -5.54 31.29
N PRO A 284 -2.55 -4.97 32.50
CA PRO A 284 -3.89 -4.80 33.03
C PRO A 284 -4.86 -4.12 32.06
N GLY A 285 -5.96 -4.79 31.73
CA GLY A 285 -7.02 -4.26 30.85
C GLY A 285 -6.81 -4.48 29.34
N GLU A 286 -5.61 -4.87 28.88
CA GLU A 286 -5.34 -5.02 27.44
C GLU A 286 -5.84 -6.35 26.87
N ASP A 287 -5.85 -7.43 27.66
CA ASP A 287 -6.46 -8.70 27.24
C ASP A 287 -7.99 -8.56 27.06
N GLN A 288 -8.63 -7.77 27.94
CA GLN A 288 -10.05 -7.45 27.81
C GLN A 288 -10.30 -6.59 26.57
N ALA A 289 -9.49 -5.54 26.38
CA ALA A 289 -9.59 -4.66 25.22
C ALA A 289 -9.51 -5.42 23.91
N LEU A 290 -8.52 -6.31 23.78
CA LEU A 290 -8.36 -7.14 22.60
C LEU A 290 -9.62 -7.97 22.32
N PHE A 291 -10.12 -8.70 23.33
CA PHE A 291 -11.30 -9.54 23.17
C PHE A 291 -12.56 -8.75 22.79
N GLU A 292 -12.83 -7.65 23.50
CA GLU A 292 -14.01 -6.80 23.26
C GLU A 292 -13.96 -6.15 21.88
N THR A 293 -12.77 -5.77 21.42
CA THR A 293 -12.59 -5.15 20.10
C THR A 293 -12.70 -6.16 18.97
N VAL A 294 -12.12 -7.36 19.12
CA VAL A 294 -12.31 -8.47 18.17
C VAL A 294 -13.80 -8.82 18.05
N ARG A 295 -14.54 -8.84 19.18
CA ARG A 295 -15.99 -9.06 19.16
C ARG A 295 -16.72 -7.94 18.43
N ALA A 296 -16.45 -6.69 18.78
CA ALA A 296 -17.07 -5.49 18.19
C ALA A 296 -16.85 -5.40 16.67
N VAL A 297 -15.66 -5.78 16.20
CA VAL A 297 -15.33 -5.75 14.78
C VAL A 297 -15.86 -6.99 14.07
N GLY A 298 -15.46 -8.19 14.50
CA GLY A 298 -15.70 -9.42 13.75
C GLY A 298 -17.08 -10.03 13.97
N SER A 299 -17.66 -9.91 15.17
CA SER A 299 -18.95 -10.53 15.51
C SER A 299 -20.14 -9.56 15.45
N GLU A 300 -19.89 -8.26 15.40
CA GLU A 300 -20.91 -7.22 15.41
C GLU A 300 -20.83 -6.41 14.09
N LEU A 301 -19.91 -5.44 13.98
CA LEU A 301 -19.86 -4.47 12.88
C LEU A 301 -19.69 -5.12 11.50
N CYS A 302 -18.63 -5.90 11.26
CA CYS A 302 -18.37 -6.48 9.93
C CYS A 302 -19.47 -7.46 9.49
N ARG A 303 -20.12 -8.15 10.44
CA ARG A 303 -21.27 -9.02 10.15
C ARG A 303 -22.49 -8.23 9.72
N GLU A 304 -22.76 -7.09 10.35
CA GLU A 304 -23.83 -6.18 9.97
C GLU A 304 -23.56 -5.53 8.61
N LEU A 305 -22.31 -5.10 8.37
CA LEU A 305 -21.87 -4.50 7.11
C LEU A 305 -21.81 -5.51 5.95
N GLY A 306 -21.72 -6.81 6.22
CA GLY A 306 -21.55 -7.85 5.21
C GLY A 306 -20.14 -7.93 4.62
N ILE A 307 -19.13 -7.56 5.39
CA ILE A 307 -17.72 -7.50 4.97
C ILE A 307 -16.94 -8.65 5.60
N ALA A 308 -16.13 -9.35 4.81
CA ALA A 308 -15.28 -10.44 5.30
C ALA A 308 -13.89 -9.93 5.72
N ILE A 309 -13.36 -10.54 6.79
CA ILE A 309 -11.96 -10.43 7.22
C ILE A 309 -11.27 -11.77 6.93
N PRO A 310 -10.86 -12.05 5.67
CA PRO A 310 -10.29 -13.35 5.30
C PRO A 310 -8.83 -13.55 5.75
N VAL A 311 -8.14 -12.48 6.19
CA VAL A 311 -6.72 -12.51 6.55
C VAL A 311 -6.46 -11.57 7.72
N GLY A 312 -5.41 -11.84 8.48
CA GLY A 312 -4.97 -11.00 9.58
C GLY A 312 -3.72 -11.56 10.25
N LYS A 313 -3.17 -10.79 11.18
CA LYS A 313 -2.02 -11.16 12.01
C LYS A 313 -2.11 -10.51 13.37
N ASP A 314 -1.38 -11.02 14.34
CA ASP A 314 -1.29 -10.47 15.68
C ASP A 314 0.16 -10.29 16.16
N SER A 315 0.36 -9.25 16.98
CA SER A 315 1.60 -8.96 17.72
C SER A 315 1.23 -8.58 19.15
N LEU A 316 1.41 -9.53 20.07
CA LEU A 316 0.80 -9.49 21.41
C LEU A 316 1.76 -9.05 22.53
N SER A 317 2.94 -8.53 22.19
CA SER A 317 3.97 -8.11 23.15
C SER A 317 4.37 -6.64 23.00
N MET A 318 3.43 -5.76 22.69
CA MET A 318 3.68 -4.35 22.37
C MET A 318 3.98 -3.49 23.61
N GLN A 319 5.04 -3.84 24.34
CA GLN A 319 5.54 -3.11 25.50
C GLN A 319 7.07 -3.14 25.58
N THR A 320 7.65 -2.08 26.16
CA THR A 320 9.08 -1.94 26.41
C THR A 320 9.29 -1.54 27.87
N ARG A 321 10.16 -2.30 28.55
CA ARG A 321 10.54 -2.07 29.96
C ARG A 321 12.03 -1.82 30.06
N TRP A 322 12.41 -0.85 30.87
CA TRP A 322 13.81 -0.57 31.19
C TRP A 322 13.92 0.05 32.58
N ASP A 323 15.12 -0.03 33.16
CA ASP A 323 15.46 0.68 34.39
C ASP A 323 16.46 1.80 34.04
N ASP A 324 16.25 2.98 34.61
CA ASP A 324 17.23 4.07 34.58
C ASP A 324 17.40 4.68 35.99
N ASP A 325 18.17 5.77 36.08
CA ASP A 325 18.46 6.44 37.35
C ASP A 325 17.20 6.96 38.08
N GLU A 326 16.07 7.11 37.38
CA GLU A 326 14.77 7.52 37.94
C GLU A 326 13.88 6.33 38.33
N GLY A 327 14.29 5.10 38.01
CA GLY A 327 13.64 3.84 38.39
C GLY A 327 13.14 3.01 37.20
N SER A 328 12.28 2.04 37.50
CA SER A 328 11.68 1.16 36.49
C SER A 328 10.62 1.90 35.67
N LYS A 329 10.79 1.91 34.35
CA LYS A 329 9.88 2.51 33.38
C LYS A 329 9.25 1.42 32.51
N ASN A 330 8.01 1.66 32.12
CA ASN A 330 7.27 0.81 31.18
C ASN A 330 6.47 1.69 30.23
N VAL A 331 6.71 1.52 28.94
CA VAL A 331 5.90 2.12 27.88
C VAL A 331 5.22 0.98 27.13
N PHE A 332 3.91 1.07 26.97
CA PHE A 332 3.11 0.10 26.23
C PHE A 332 2.26 0.81 25.20
N ALA A 333 2.03 0.16 24.07
CA ALA A 333 1.06 0.63 23.09
C ALA A 333 -0.35 0.25 23.57
N PRO A 334 -1.33 1.16 23.50
CA PRO A 334 -2.74 0.78 23.56
C PRO A 334 -3.06 -0.23 22.45
N LEU A 335 -4.10 -1.04 22.63
CA LEU A 335 -4.64 -1.87 21.55
C LEU A 335 -4.69 -1.08 20.23
N SER A 336 -3.95 -1.56 19.24
CA SER A 336 -3.87 -0.95 17.91
C SER A 336 -4.40 -1.94 16.89
N LEU A 337 -5.58 -1.65 16.34
CA LEU A 337 -6.09 -2.37 15.17
C LEU A 337 -5.80 -1.55 13.93
N ILE A 338 -5.05 -2.13 13.00
CA ILE A 338 -4.84 -1.57 11.66
C ILE A 338 -5.65 -2.39 10.67
N VAL A 339 -6.59 -1.74 10.00
CA VAL A 339 -7.43 -2.35 8.97
C VAL A 339 -6.91 -1.93 7.61
N SER A 340 -6.58 -2.90 6.77
CA SER A 340 -6.33 -2.66 5.34
C SER A 340 -7.49 -3.22 4.55
N GLY A 341 -8.16 -2.38 3.77
CA GLY A 341 -9.27 -2.77 2.92
C GLY A 341 -8.83 -2.92 1.47
N PHE A 342 -9.33 -3.95 0.80
CA PHE A 342 -9.08 -4.26 -0.60
C PHE A 342 -10.39 -4.49 -1.34
N ALA A 343 -10.52 -3.99 -2.55
CA ALA A 343 -11.74 -4.16 -3.35
C ALA A 343 -11.46 -4.21 -4.85
N PRO A 344 -12.25 -4.98 -5.63
CA PRO A 344 -12.25 -4.84 -7.08
C PRO A 344 -12.83 -3.48 -7.48
N VAL A 345 -12.19 -2.84 -8.46
CA VAL A 345 -12.63 -1.56 -9.05
C VAL A 345 -13.26 -1.83 -10.41
N LEU A 346 -14.44 -1.27 -10.65
CA LEU A 346 -15.18 -1.39 -11.90
C LEU A 346 -14.61 -0.47 -12.99
N ASP A 347 -14.19 0.74 -12.61
CA ASP A 347 -13.60 1.72 -13.52
C ASP A 347 -12.61 2.63 -12.79
N VAL A 348 -11.31 2.43 -13.03
CA VAL A 348 -10.23 3.20 -12.40
C VAL A 348 -10.27 4.69 -12.77
N ARG A 349 -10.88 5.04 -13.91
CA ARG A 349 -11.00 6.43 -14.38
C ARG A 349 -12.01 7.25 -13.59
N LYS A 350 -12.88 6.59 -12.81
CA LYS A 350 -13.86 7.20 -11.92
C LYS A 350 -13.36 7.30 -10.47
N THR A 351 -12.05 7.22 -10.25
CA THR A 351 -11.48 7.44 -8.90
C THR A 351 -11.58 8.92 -8.54
N LEU A 352 -12.16 9.22 -7.39
CA LEU A 352 -12.30 10.57 -6.86
C LEU A 352 -11.03 10.96 -6.10
N THR A 353 -10.74 12.26 -6.04
CA THR A 353 -9.59 12.79 -5.31
C THR A 353 -9.98 14.05 -4.54
N PRO A 354 -9.17 14.50 -3.56
CA PRO A 354 -9.43 15.75 -2.83
C PRO A 354 -9.26 17.03 -3.65
N GLN A 355 -8.81 16.96 -4.91
CA GLN A 355 -8.51 18.14 -5.72
C GLN A 355 -9.76 18.98 -5.99
N LEU A 356 -9.88 20.11 -5.29
CA LEU A 356 -10.96 21.06 -5.52
C LEU A 356 -10.90 21.67 -6.93
N ARG A 357 -12.09 21.81 -7.51
CA ARG A 357 -12.36 22.31 -8.85
C ARG A 357 -12.87 23.75 -8.81
N ARG A 358 -12.53 24.53 -9.83
CA ARG A 358 -12.88 25.97 -9.97
C ARG A 358 -13.59 26.31 -11.27
N ASP A 359 -13.87 25.32 -12.09
CA ASP A 359 -14.45 25.49 -13.42
C ASP A 359 -15.98 25.72 -13.40
N ALA A 360 -16.60 25.71 -12.23
CA ALA A 360 -18.02 26.01 -12.03
C ALA A 360 -18.28 26.59 -10.63
N ALA A 361 -19.48 27.11 -10.41
CA ALA A 361 -19.98 27.41 -9.06
C ALA A 361 -20.26 26.09 -8.32
N THR A 362 -19.74 25.97 -7.10
CA THR A 362 -19.74 24.71 -6.34
C THR A 362 -19.97 24.94 -4.86
N SER A 363 -20.46 23.89 -4.22
CA SER A 363 -20.66 23.80 -2.77
C SER A 363 -19.89 22.61 -2.21
N LEU A 364 -19.43 22.73 -0.97
CA LEU A 364 -18.78 21.67 -0.21
C LEU A 364 -19.78 21.12 0.82
N LEU A 365 -20.08 19.83 0.71
CA LEU A 365 -21.04 19.14 1.57
C LEU A 365 -20.32 18.14 2.44
N LEU A 366 -20.51 18.21 3.75
CA LEU A 366 -20.11 17.18 4.70
C LEU A 366 -21.25 16.19 4.84
N ILE A 367 -20.97 14.90 4.67
CA ILE A 367 -21.83 13.82 5.12
C ILE A 367 -21.32 13.36 6.49
N ASP A 368 -21.97 13.81 7.56
CA ASP A 368 -21.53 13.64 8.94
C ASP A 368 -22.06 12.34 9.57
N LEU A 369 -21.31 11.25 9.45
CA LEU A 369 -21.65 9.98 10.09
C LEU A 369 -21.48 10.01 11.62
N GLY A 370 -20.98 11.11 12.18
CA GLY A 370 -21.00 11.42 13.60
C GLY A 370 -22.37 11.87 14.11
N GLU A 371 -23.31 12.18 13.21
CA GLU A 371 -24.68 12.65 13.53
C GLU A 371 -24.66 13.85 14.52
N GLY A 372 -23.75 14.80 14.32
CA GLY A 372 -23.60 16.00 15.15
C GLY A 372 -23.05 15.78 16.56
N ARG A 373 -22.52 14.58 16.88
CA ARG A 373 -22.00 14.26 18.21
C ARG A 373 -20.68 14.97 18.55
N ASN A 374 -19.91 15.34 17.53
CA ASN A 374 -18.70 16.16 17.64
C ASN A 374 -17.73 15.72 18.74
N ARG A 375 -17.46 14.42 18.85
CA ARG A 375 -16.66 13.85 19.95
C ARG A 375 -15.17 14.11 19.75
N LEU A 376 -14.51 14.65 20.78
CA LEU A 376 -13.10 15.08 20.75
C LEU A 376 -12.16 14.15 21.53
N GLY A 377 -12.67 13.14 22.23
CA GLY A 377 -11.87 12.20 23.00
C GLY A 377 -10.82 11.50 22.13
N ALA A 378 -9.55 11.58 22.56
CA ALA A 378 -8.40 11.03 21.84
C ALA A 378 -8.12 11.57 20.42
N SER A 379 -8.80 12.64 19.98
CA SER A 379 -8.53 13.31 18.70
C SER A 379 -7.14 13.94 18.64
N CYS A 380 -6.65 14.25 17.45
CA CYS A 380 -5.42 15.02 17.25
C CYS A 380 -5.46 16.37 17.99
N LEU A 381 -6.62 17.05 18.00
CA LEU A 381 -6.81 18.26 18.80
C LEU A 381 -6.55 18.00 20.28
N SER A 382 -7.16 16.96 20.84
CA SER A 382 -6.96 16.61 22.24
C SER A 382 -5.49 16.29 22.54
N GLN A 383 -4.78 15.62 21.62
CA GLN A 383 -3.37 15.28 21.81
C GLN A 383 -2.45 16.50 21.78
N VAL A 384 -2.63 17.43 20.84
CA VAL A 384 -1.75 18.61 20.71
C VAL A 384 -1.94 19.65 21.82
N PHE A 385 -3.01 19.53 22.61
CA PHE A 385 -3.28 20.35 23.80
C PHE A 385 -3.23 19.56 25.12
N ASP A 386 -2.89 18.26 25.09
CA ASP A 386 -2.92 17.37 26.26
C ASP A 386 -4.25 17.41 27.02
N LEU A 387 -5.36 17.35 26.26
CA LEU A 387 -6.72 17.46 26.79
C LEU A 387 -7.33 16.08 27.06
N PRO A 388 -8.21 15.99 28.08
CA PRO A 388 -9.01 14.79 28.33
C PRO A 388 -9.97 14.45 27.18
N GLY A 389 -10.39 15.44 26.38
CA GLY A 389 -11.18 15.28 25.15
C GLY A 389 -12.63 14.79 25.30
N GLY A 390 -13.00 14.15 26.41
CA GLY A 390 -14.35 13.58 26.56
C GLY A 390 -14.48 12.18 25.95
N ALA A 391 -15.70 11.82 25.57
CA ALA A 391 -15.95 10.60 24.82
C ALA A 391 -15.25 10.66 23.45
N PRO A 392 -14.67 9.54 22.96
CA PRO A 392 -14.11 9.47 21.61
C PRO A 392 -15.20 9.26 20.55
N ALA A 393 -14.85 9.53 19.30
CA ALA A 393 -15.62 9.12 18.13
C ALA A 393 -15.91 7.61 18.13
N ASP A 394 -16.93 7.18 17.40
CA ASP A 394 -17.33 5.79 17.21
C ASP A 394 -18.29 5.68 16.03
N VAL A 395 -18.42 4.50 15.43
CA VAL A 395 -19.47 4.21 14.44
C VAL A 395 -20.83 4.38 15.12
N VAL A 396 -21.59 5.40 14.70
CA VAL A 396 -22.91 5.69 15.26
C VAL A 396 -23.95 4.69 14.75
N SER A 397 -23.92 4.38 13.45
CA SER A 397 -24.84 3.46 12.80
C SER A 397 -24.15 2.74 11.63
N ALA A 398 -24.09 1.41 11.71
CA ALA A 398 -23.57 0.60 10.61
C ALA A 398 -24.44 0.71 9.35
N GLY A 399 -25.77 0.83 9.52
CA GLY A 399 -26.70 1.09 8.42
C GLY A 399 -26.44 2.43 7.72
N GLN A 400 -26.14 3.50 8.46
CA GLN A 400 -25.79 4.78 7.84
C GLN A 400 -24.44 4.71 7.11
N LEU A 401 -23.47 3.97 7.63
CA LEU A 401 -22.21 3.71 6.92
C LEU A 401 -22.43 2.94 5.61
N GLN A 402 -23.33 1.95 5.58
CA GLN A 402 -23.74 1.25 4.34
C GLN A 402 -24.39 2.20 3.34
N ASN A 403 -25.30 3.04 3.81
CA ASN A 403 -26.00 4.03 3.00
C ASN A 403 -25.05 5.07 2.43
N PHE A 404 -24.12 5.57 3.24
CA PHE A 404 -23.05 6.47 2.81
C PHE A 404 -22.25 5.88 1.66
N PHE A 405 -21.73 4.65 1.83
CA PHE A 405 -20.95 4.00 0.78
C PHE A 405 -21.78 3.86 -0.51
N ALA A 406 -23.03 3.39 -0.41
CA ALA A 406 -23.91 3.25 -1.55
C ALA A 406 -24.20 4.58 -2.26
N ALA A 407 -24.43 5.66 -1.50
CA ALA A 407 -24.67 7.00 -2.04
C ALA A 407 -23.43 7.56 -2.77
N ILE A 408 -22.23 7.44 -2.18
CA ILE A 408 -21.00 7.86 -2.86
C ILE A 408 -20.79 7.10 -4.16
N GLN A 409 -21.01 5.77 -4.15
CA GLN A 409 -20.93 4.96 -5.37
C GLN A 409 -21.94 5.40 -6.44
N ALA A 410 -23.17 5.76 -6.05
CA ALA A 410 -24.20 6.24 -6.97
C ALA A 410 -23.90 7.64 -7.52
N LEU A 411 -23.49 8.58 -6.66
CA LEU A 411 -23.11 9.94 -7.05
C LEU A 411 -21.91 9.96 -7.98
N ASN A 412 -20.90 9.14 -7.70
CA ASN A 412 -19.72 8.97 -8.55
C ASN A 412 -20.11 8.36 -9.91
N ASP A 413 -20.94 7.32 -9.92
CA ASP A 413 -21.36 6.69 -11.18
C ASP A 413 -22.11 7.65 -12.10
N ALA A 414 -22.94 8.53 -11.49
CA ALA A 414 -23.67 9.59 -12.16
C ALA A 414 -22.82 10.82 -12.55
N GLY A 415 -21.55 10.89 -12.14
CA GLY A 415 -20.65 12.01 -12.47
C GLY A 415 -21.00 13.32 -11.74
N LEU A 416 -21.61 13.22 -10.56
CA LEU A 416 -22.08 14.38 -9.78
C LEU A 416 -21.07 14.87 -8.74
N LEU A 417 -19.99 14.12 -8.51
CA LEU A 417 -18.91 14.49 -7.59
C LEU A 417 -17.73 15.06 -8.36
N LEU A 418 -17.25 16.23 -7.95
CA LEU A 418 -16.05 16.87 -8.51
C LEU A 418 -14.79 16.51 -7.72
N ALA A 419 -14.93 16.41 -6.40
CA ALA A 419 -13.88 16.06 -5.46
C ALA A 419 -14.49 15.30 -4.27
N TYR A 420 -13.67 14.49 -3.61
CA TYR A 420 -14.01 13.72 -2.42
C TYR A 420 -12.80 13.70 -1.50
N HIS A 421 -13.04 13.88 -0.20
CA HIS A 421 -12.04 13.61 0.82
C HIS A 421 -12.72 13.17 2.10
N ASP A 422 -12.20 12.11 2.73
CA ASP A 422 -12.76 11.59 3.97
C ASP A 422 -12.46 12.50 5.18
N ARG A 423 -13.20 12.33 6.28
CA ARG A 423 -12.90 12.97 7.56
C ARG A 423 -12.25 11.96 8.49
N SER A 424 -10.98 12.20 8.80
CA SER A 424 -10.14 11.37 9.66
C SER A 424 -9.36 12.23 10.65
N ASP A 425 -8.03 12.09 10.71
CA ASP A 425 -7.18 12.79 11.69
C ASP A 425 -7.19 14.29 11.46
N GLY A 426 -7.39 15.07 12.52
CA GLY A 426 -7.52 16.53 12.42
C GLY A 426 -8.90 17.02 11.97
N GLY A 427 -9.84 16.11 11.72
CA GLY A 427 -11.25 16.39 11.50
C GLY A 427 -11.57 17.13 10.21
N LEU A 428 -12.73 17.78 10.18
CA LEU A 428 -13.23 18.53 9.03
C LEU A 428 -12.25 19.62 8.57
N TYR A 429 -11.58 20.27 9.52
CA TYR A 429 -10.63 21.33 9.23
C TYR A 429 -9.44 20.84 8.39
N ALA A 430 -8.82 19.72 8.80
CA ALA A 430 -7.71 19.13 8.06
C ALA A 430 -8.15 18.71 6.65
N ALA A 431 -9.28 17.99 6.53
CA ALA A 431 -9.82 17.55 5.24
C ALA A 431 -10.04 18.74 4.28
N LEU A 432 -10.67 19.83 4.74
CA LEU A 432 -10.90 21.02 3.90
C LEU A 432 -9.60 21.75 3.52
N CYS A 433 -8.60 21.77 4.42
CA CYS A 433 -7.29 22.32 4.10
C CYS A 433 -6.56 21.47 3.05
N GLU A 434 -6.55 20.15 3.20
CA GLU A 434 -5.91 19.21 2.28
C GLU A 434 -6.55 19.24 0.89
N MET A 435 -7.89 19.32 0.84
CA MET A 435 -8.64 19.56 -0.40
C MET A 435 -8.21 20.88 -1.08
N ALA A 436 -8.08 21.96 -0.31
CA ALA A 436 -7.63 23.27 -0.80
C ALA A 436 -6.17 23.25 -1.26
N PHE A 437 -5.30 22.48 -0.60
CA PHE A 437 -3.91 22.29 -1.01
C PHE A 437 -3.83 21.55 -2.34
N ALA A 438 -4.57 20.45 -2.49
CA ALA A 438 -4.62 19.68 -3.73
C ALA A 438 -5.20 20.47 -4.91
N GLY A 439 -6.23 21.29 -4.69
CA GLY A 439 -6.83 22.16 -5.72
C GLY A 439 -6.12 23.50 -5.94
N ARG A 440 -5.17 23.84 -5.06
CA ARG A 440 -4.55 25.17 -4.94
C ARG A 440 -5.57 26.31 -4.98
N THR A 441 -6.55 26.23 -4.08
CA THR A 441 -7.65 27.19 -3.96
C THR A 441 -7.71 27.79 -2.55
N GLY A 442 -8.45 28.88 -2.37
CA GLY A 442 -8.94 29.25 -1.05
C GLY A 442 -10.28 28.57 -0.75
N VAL A 443 -10.66 28.51 0.52
CA VAL A 443 -11.93 27.92 0.98
C VAL A 443 -12.49 28.74 2.13
N ASP A 444 -13.78 29.05 2.05
CA ASP A 444 -14.56 29.56 3.18
C ASP A 444 -15.23 28.38 3.88
N ILE A 445 -14.64 27.93 5.00
CA ILE A 445 -15.16 26.90 5.88
C ILE A 445 -16.27 27.51 6.74
N ARG A 446 -17.49 26.99 6.64
CA ARG A 446 -18.69 27.55 7.28
C ARG A 446 -19.20 26.61 8.35
N ILE A 447 -19.16 27.07 9.59
CA ILE A 447 -19.64 26.33 10.75
C ILE A 447 -20.76 27.13 11.42
N ALA A 448 -21.90 26.47 11.64
CA ALA A 448 -23.04 27.05 12.34
C ALA A 448 -23.22 26.41 13.72
N GLY A 449 -23.94 27.10 14.61
CA GLY A 449 -24.25 26.61 15.95
C GLY A 449 -23.23 27.05 17.00
N ASP A 450 -23.27 26.44 18.18
CA ASP A 450 -22.48 26.89 19.34
C ASP A 450 -21.13 26.16 19.48
N ASP A 451 -21.00 24.95 18.92
CA ASP A 451 -19.82 24.08 19.07
C ASP A 451 -18.89 24.16 17.85
N LEU A 452 -18.17 25.28 17.74
CA LEU A 452 -17.20 25.49 16.66
C LEU A 452 -16.06 24.46 16.68
N ILE A 453 -15.47 24.22 17.86
CA ILE A 453 -14.27 23.38 18.01
C ILE A 453 -14.61 21.92 17.73
N GLY A 454 -15.70 21.39 18.28
CA GLY A 454 -16.14 20.03 18.01
C GLY A 454 -16.50 19.80 16.55
N ALA A 455 -17.19 20.75 15.91
CA ALA A 455 -17.54 20.64 14.49
C ALA A 455 -16.31 20.60 13.56
N LEU A 456 -15.26 21.35 13.88
CA LEU A 456 -14.04 21.40 13.06
C LEU A 456 -13.11 20.22 13.29
N PHE A 457 -12.94 19.79 14.54
CA PHE A 457 -11.83 18.91 14.94
C PHE A 457 -12.27 17.54 15.46
N SER A 458 -13.57 17.24 15.48
CA SER A 458 -14.01 15.87 15.73
C SER A 458 -13.59 14.95 14.58
N GLU A 459 -13.12 13.78 14.96
CA GLU A 459 -12.63 12.73 14.06
C GLU A 459 -13.69 11.63 13.93
N GLU A 460 -14.95 12.07 13.86
CA GLU A 460 -16.07 11.22 13.51
C GLU A 460 -15.98 10.81 12.04
N LEU A 461 -16.50 9.65 11.69
CA LEU A 461 -16.54 9.22 10.29
C LEU A 461 -17.34 10.18 9.41
N GLY A 462 -17.02 10.24 8.13
CA GLY A 462 -17.71 11.06 7.16
C GLY A 462 -16.82 11.42 5.99
N ALA A 463 -17.32 12.26 5.09
CA ALA A 463 -16.53 12.80 4.00
C ALA A 463 -17.08 14.15 3.55
N VAL A 464 -16.18 14.98 3.02
CA VAL A 464 -16.52 16.19 2.28
C VAL A 464 -16.56 15.85 0.79
N VAL A 465 -17.64 16.25 0.13
CA VAL A 465 -17.78 16.18 -1.32
C VAL A 465 -17.95 17.56 -1.92
N GLN A 466 -17.30 17.77 -3.06
CA GLN A 466 -17.53 18.96 -3.88
C GLN A 466 -18.53 18.63 -4.98
N VAL A 467 -19.57 19.45 -5.11
CA VAL A 467 -20.61 19.29 -6.12
C VAL A 467 -20.87 20.61 -6.85
N ARG A 468 -21.34 20.54 -8.10
CA ARG A 468 -21.79 21.73 -8.83
C ARG A 468 -23.11 22.23 -8.23
N ASP A 469 -23.26 23.54 -8.11
CA ASP A 469 -24.50 24.12 -7.57
C ASP A 469 -25.72 23.79 -8.42
N GLU A 470 -25.54 23.68 -9.74
CA GLU A 470 -26.60 23.27 -10.68
C GLU A 470 -27.06 21.82 -10.50
N ASP A 471 -26.19 20.96 -9.96
CA ASP A 471 -26.46 19.54 -9.72
C ASP A 471 -27.02 19.28 -8.32
N ARG A 472 -27.10 20.31 -7.46
CA ARG A 472 -27.47 20.18 -6.04
C ARG A 472 -28.77 19.41 -5.83
N ALA A 473 -29.79 19.71 -6.63
CA ALA A 473 -31.08 19.01 -6.52
C ALA A 473 -30.99 17.50 -6.83
N ALA A 474 -30.13 17.10 -7.77
CA ALA A 474 -29.91 15.69 -8.10
C ALA A 474 -29.10 14.99 -7.01
N VAL A 475 -28.09 15.67 -6.47
CA VAL A 475 -27.29 15.20 -5.34
C VAL A 475 -28.16 14.96 -4.11
N ASP A 476 -28.94 15.97 -3.70
CA ASP A 476 -29.84 15.89 -2.55
C ASP A 476 -30.87 14.76 -2.71
N ALA A 477 -31.38 14.56 -3.93
CA ALA A 477 -32.31 13.47 -4.22
C ALA A 477 -31.68 12.08 -4.04
N ILE A 478 -30.41 11.89 -4.42
CA ILE A 478 -29.69 10.63 -4.21
C ILE A 478 -29.38 10.43 -2.73
N LEU A 479 -28.91 11.46 -2.03
CA LEU A 479 -28.65 11.40 -0.58
C LEU A 479 -29.92 11.04 0.20
N ALA A 480 -31.07 11.63 -0.14
CA ALA A 480 -32.36 11.30 0.46
C ALA A 480 -32.83 9.88 0.13
N GLN A 481 -32.58 9.37 -1.08
CA GLN A 481 -32.87 7.96 -1.44
C GLN A 481 -32.08 6.97 -0.58
N HIS A 482 -30.93 7.39 -0.07
CA HIS A 482 -30.09 6.62 0.84
C HIS A 482 -30.29 7.02 2.32
N HIS A 483 -31.29 7.85 2.66
CA HIS A 483 -31.60 8.24 4.04
C HIS A 483 -30.46 9.00 4.76
N LEU A 484 -29.73 9.84 4.02
CA LEU A 484 -28.61 10.64 4.52
C LEU A 484 -28.95 12.13 4.67
N ASP A 485 -30.15 12.55 4.28
CA ASP A 485 -30.57 13.95 4.20
C ASP A 485 -30.47 14.70 5.54
N ASP A 486 -30.72 14.03 6.66
CA ASP A 486 -30.64 14.62 8.01
C ASP A 486 -29.19 14.80 8.52
N ILE A 487 -28.20 14.20 7.84
CA ILE A 487 -26.80 14.21 8.28
C ILE A 487 -25.86 14.88 7.27
N VAL A 488 -26.43 15.60 6.30
CA VAL A 488 -25.68 16.37 5.30
C VAL A 488 -25.67 17.84 5.69
N ALA A 489 -24.49 18.45 5.72
CA ALA A 489 -24.31 19.88 6.02
C ALA A 489 -23.54 20.58 4.90
N ASP A 490 -23.95 21.81 4.58
CA ASP A 490 -23.17 22.72 3.74
C ASP A 490 -22.06 23.35 4.60
N VAL A 491 -20.81 22.97 4.32
CA VAL A 491 -19.65 23.30 5.17
C VAL A 491 -18.69 24.26 4.51
N GLY A 492 -18.95 24.69 3.28
CA GLY A 492 -18.12 25.70 2.66
C GLY A 492 -18.25 25.85 1.17
N ILE A 493 -17.49 26.81 0.65
CA ILE A 493 -17.33 27.06 -0.78
C ILE A 493 -15.86 27.34 -1.10
N VAL A 494 -15.50 27.12 -2.35
CA VAL A 494 -14.21 27.59 -2.89
C VAL A 494 -14.26 29.11 -3.02
N ASN A 495 -13.17 29.80 -2.63
CA ASN A 495 -13.01 31.24 -2.81
C ASN A 495 -11.79 31.55 -3.71
N ASP A 496 -11.77 32.77 -4.26
CA ASP A 496 -10.71 33.26 -5.17
C ASP A 496 -9.59 34.04 -4.46
N ASP A 497 -9.69 34.18 -3.13
CA ASP A 497 -8.80 35.04 -2.34
C ASP A 497 -7.51 34.32 -1.91
N ARG A 498 -7.35 33.04 -2.25
CA ARG A 498 -6.21 32.18 -1.84
C ARG A 498 -6.03 32.11 -0.32
N GLU A 499 -7.15 32.25 0.41
CA GLU A 499 -7.20 32.20 1.87
C GLU A 499 -8.06 31.03 2.33
N ILE A 500 -7.65 30.41 3.44
CA ILE A 500 -8.52 29.52 4.20
C ILE A 500 -9.15 30.35 5.31
N ARG A 501 -10.49 30.42 5.29
CA ARG A 501 -11.28 31.22 6.24
C ARG A 501 -12.21 30.31 7.01
N VAL A 502 -12.16 30.38 8.33
CA VAL A 502 -13.16 29.74 9.20
C VAL A 502 -14.19 30.80 9.57
N LEU A 503 -15.42 30.57 9.14
CA LEU A 503 -16.58 31.41 9.39
C LEU A 503 -17.48 30.72 10.42
N HIS A 504 -17.63 31.31 11.59
CA HIS A 504 -18.53 30.84 12.64
C HIS A 504 -19.78 31.72 12.67
N ASN A 505 -20.95 31.14 12.38
CA ASN A 505 -22.21 31.88 12.26
C ASN A 505 -22.13 33.11 11.32
N GLY A 506 -21.28 33.02 10.29
CA GLY A 506 -21.05 34.08 9.29
C GLY A 506 -19.93 35.07 9.64
N GLU A 507 -19.34 35.01 10.83
CA GLU A 507 -18.20 35.86 11.23
C GLU A 507 -16.88 35.12 11.04
N ALA A 508 -15.88 35.77 10.43
CA ALA A 508 -14.55 35.20 10.25
C ALA A 508 -13.79 35.17 11.59
N VAL A 509 -13.56 33.97 12.12
CA VAL A 509 -12.84 33.75 13.40
C VAL A 509 -11.39 33.32 13.19
N PHE A 510 -11.05 32.84 11.99
CA PHE A 510 -9.69 32.54 11.57
C PHE A 510 -9.53 32.77 10.07
N VAL A 511 -8.42 33.40 9.66
CA VAL A 511 -8.06 33.65 8.26
C VAL A 511 -6.55 33.50 8.14
N ALA A 512 -6.10 32.71 7.17
CA ALA A 512 -4.68 32.59 6.84
C ALA A 512 -4.49 32.30 5.34
N GLY A 513 -3.32 32.65 4.81
CA GLY A 513 -2.97 32.34 3.43
C GLY A 513 -2.87 30.82 3.21
N ARG A 514 -3.41 30.31 2.11
CA ARG A 514 -3.38 28.88 1.77
C ARG A 514 -1.94 28.34 1.72
N GLY A 515 -1.02 29.07 1.10
CA GLY A 515 0.40 28.67 1.03
C GLY A 515 1.09 28.65 2.39
N GLU A 516 0.74 29.58 3.28
CA GLU A 516 1.28 29.62 4.65
C GLU A 516 0.82 28.40 5.44
N LEU A 517 -0.47 28.04 5.36
CA LEU A 517 -1.00 26.84 6.01
C LEU A 517 -0.46 25.55 5.40
N GLN A 518 -0.22 25.50 4.09
CA GLN A 518 0.42 24.34 3.49
C GLN A 518 1.89 24.21 3.94
N GLN A 519 2.61 25.31 4.16
CA GLN A 519 3.96 25.25 4.77
C GLN A 519 3.91 24.77 6.22
N VAL A 520 2.92 25.22 7.00
CA VAL A 520 2.66 24.72 8.36
C VAL A 520 2.47 23.20 8.34
N TRP A 521 1.65 22.69 7.43
CA TRP A 521 1.40 21.26 7.22
C TRP A 521 2.63 20.51 6.69
N ALA A 522 3.44 21.12 5.82
CA ALA A 522 4.63 20.50 5.22
C ALA A 522 5.89 20.50 6.11
N GLU A 523 5.86 21.21 7.24
CA GLU A 523 7.06 21.44 8.05
C GLU A 523 7.67 20.12 8.59
N VAL A 524 6.84 19.15 8.96
CA VAL A 524 7.31 17.83 9.43
C VAL A 524 8.08 17.12 8.33
N SER A 525 7.51 17.04 7.12
CA SER A 525 8.18 16.39 5.99
C SER A 525 9.49 17.09 5.64
N TYR A 526 9.48 18.42 5.58
CA TYR A 526 10.69 19.20 5.32
C TYR A 526 11.80 18.89 6.33
N ARG A 527 11.49 18.89 7.63
CA ARG A 527 12.49 18.61 8.68
C ARG A 527 13.03 17.19 8.60
N MET A 528 12.17 16.20 8.31
CA MET A 528 12.59 14.81 8.12
C MET A 528 13.50 14.65 6.91
N GLN A 529 13.15 15.25 5.77
CA GLN A 529 13.97 15.23 4.56
C GLN A 529 15.29 15.97 4.76
N ALA A 530 15.29 17.14 5.41
CA ALA A 530 16.52 17.88 5.67
C ALA A 530 17.49 17.13 6.60
N ALA A 531 16.98 16.29 7.51
CA ALA A 531 17.78 15.46 8.39
C ALA A 531 18.31 14.18 7.70
N ARG A 532 17.55 13.62 6.76
CA ARG A 532 17.86 12.35 6.07
C ARG A 532 18.62 12.54 4.76
N ASP A 533 18.24 13.53 3.97
CA ASP A 533 18.63 13.74 2.57
C ASP A 533 19.55 14.97 2.43
N ASN A 534 19.63 15.57 1.24
CA ASN A 534 20.33 16.84 1.07
C ASN A 534 19.45 18.00 1.61
N PRO A 535 19.89 18.74 2.64
CA PRO A 535 19.09 19.79 3.26
C PRO A 535 18.78 20.96 2.32
N MET A 536 19.63 21.21 1.30
CA MET A 536 19.38 22.27 0.33
C MET A 536 18.18 21.95 -0.58
N THR A 537 18.09 20.71 -1.07
CA THR A 537 16.97 20.30 -1.93
C THR A 537 15.67 20.18 -1.14
N ALA A 538 15.74 19.69 0.10
CA ALA A 538 14.59 19.68 1.01
C ALA A 538 14.05 21.10 1.26
N ARG A 539 14.97 22.07 1.47
CA ARG A 539 14.59 23.48 1.65
C ARG A 539 13.97 24.08 0.38
N GLN A 540 14.52 23.79 -0.79
CA GLN A 540 13.98 24.24 -2.08
C GLN A 540 12.53 23.75 -2.29
N GLN A 541 12.25 22.47 -2.01
CA GLN A 541 10.90 21.92 -2.09
C GLN A 541 9.94 22.65 -1.13
N PHE A 542 10.37 22.87 0.12
CA PHE A 542 9.56 23.54 1.14
C PHE A 542 9.27 25.01 0.80
N ASP A 543 10.27 25.77 0.34
CA ASP A 543 10.12 27.18 0.00
C ASP A 543 9.23 27.38 -1.23
N ALA A 544 9.14 26.40 -2.15
CA ALA A 544 8.29 26.49 -3.34
C ALA A 544 6.77 26.48 -3.04
N ILE A 545 6.36 25.97 -1.88
CA ILE A 545 4.94 25.83 -1.49
C ILE A 545 4.20 27.17 -1.45
N ILE A 546 4.90 28.24 -1.08
CA ILE A 546 4.31 29.58 -0.88
C ILE A 546 3.94 30.26 -2.21
N ASP A 547 4.51 29.82 -3.34
CA ASP A 547 4.33 30.45 -4.64
C ASP A 547 3.00 30.08 -5.28
N ASP A 548 1.91 30.76 -4.90
CA ASP A 548 0.57 30.52 -5.44
C ASP A 548 0.42 30.70 -6.97
N ASP A 549 1.43 31.24 -7.65
CA ASP A 549 1.42 31.39 -9.11
C ASP A 549 2.04 30.19 -9.85
N ASP A 550 2.61 29.21 -9.14
CA ASP A 550 3.08 27.99 -9.78
C ASP A 550 1.89 27.22 -10.42
N PRO A 551 1.89 27.02 -11.75
CA PRO A 551 0.77 26.44 -12.49
C PRO A 551 0.63 24.92 -12.27
N GLY A 552 1.57 24.30 -11.55
CA GLY A 552 1.67 22.85 -11.46
C GLY A 552 2.00 22.21 -12.81
N LEU A 553 1.89 20.89 -12.88
CA LEU A 553 2.12 20.11 -14.10
C LEU A 553 1.16 20.54 -15.22
N SER A 554 1.70 21.20 -16.24
CA SER A 554 0.95 21.78 -17.37
C SER A 554 1.56 21.35 -18.71
N PRO A 555 1.13 20.21 -19.29
CA PRO A 555 1.74 19.67 -20.50
C PRO A 555 1.50 20.57 -21.73
N ARG A 556 2.53 20.75 -22.56
CA ARG A 556 2.43 21.37 -23.89
C ARG A 556 2.63 20.30 -24.95
N ILE A 557 1.57 19.91 -25.64
CA ILE A 557 1.57 18.79 -26.59
C ILE A 557 1.53 19.36 -28.02
N PRO A 558 2.65 19.35 -28.78
CA PRO A 558 2.73 19.95 -30.12
C PRO A 558 2.21 19.03 -31.25
N PHE A 559 1.58 17.91 -30.91
CA PHE A 559 1.01 16.92 -31.82
C PHE A 559 -0.35 16.47 -31.28
N ASP A 560 -1.15 15.74 -32.07
CA ASP A 560 -2.40 15.15 -31.59
C ASP A 560 -2.11 13.82 -30.87
N PRO A 561 -2.27 13.71 -29.54
CA PRO A 561 -2.01 12.47 -28.81
C PRO A 561 -3.03 11.37 -29.13
N GLN A 562 -4.16 11.69 -29.78
CA GLN A 562 -5.14 10.71 -30.24
C GLN A 562 -4.85 10.20 -31.66
N GLU A 563 -3.90 10.81 -32.38
CA GLU A 563 -3.47 10.34 -33.70
C GLU A 563 -2.55 9.12 -33.59
N ASP A 564 -3.07 7.94 -33.92
CA ASP A 564 -2.27 6.73 -34.06
C ASP A 564 -1.57 6.69 -35.44
N ILE A 565 -0.37 7.29 -35.49
CA ILE A 565 0.48 7.29 -36.69
C ILE A 565 0.96 5.89 -37.10
N ALA A 566 0.89 4.89 -36.21
CA ALA A 566 1.30 3.52 -36.48
C ALA A 566 0.16 2.67 -37.08
N ALA A 567 -1.10 3.09 -36.94
CA ALA A 567 -2.26 2.34 -37.41
C ALA A 567 -2.16 1.87 -38.88
N PRO A 568 -1.71 2.69 -39.86
CA PRO A 568 -1.54 2.21 -41.24
C PRO A 568 -0.51 1.08 -41.38
N LEU A 569 0.54 1.08 -40.55
CA LEU A 569 1.57 0.04 -40.52
C LEU A 569 1.03 -1.22 -39.85
N ILE A 570 0.34 -1.07 -38.71
CA ILE A 570 -0.30 -2.18 -37.97
C ILE A 570 -1.28 -2.93 -38.88
N ASN A 571 -2.08 -2.19 -39.67
CA ASN A 571 -3.07 -2.76 -40.58
C ASN A 571 -2.48 -3.59 -41.74
N THR A 572 -1.16 -3.50 -41.99
CA THR A 572 -0.48 -4.41 -42.94
C THR A 572 -0.35 -5.84 -42.40
N GLY A 573 -0.49 -6.02 -41.08
CA GLY A 573 -0.26 -7.29 -40.38
C GLY A 573 1.21 -7.60 -40.12
N ALA A 574 2.16 -6.82 -40.64
CA ALA A 574 3.58 -6.99 -40.35
C ALA A 574 3.89 -6.51 -38.92
N ARG A 575 4.39 -7.41 -38.08
CA ARG A 575 4.81 -7.10 -36.69
C ARG A 575 6.32 -7.29 -36.54
N PRO A 576 7.13 -6.23 -36.63
CA PRO A 576 8.57 -6.35 -36.47
C PRO A 576 8.92 -6.82 -35.06
N ARG A 577 9.89 -7.73 -34.95
CA ARG A 577 10.33 -8.27 -33.66
C ARG A 577 11.23 -7.29 -32.94
N VAL A 578 10.96 -7.06 -31.65
CA VAL A 578 11.82 -6.28 -30.75
C VAL A 578 12.26 -7.12 -29.56
N ALA A 579 13.55 -7.09 -29.24
CA ALA A 579 14.08 -7.72 -28.06
C ALA A 579 13.82 -6.83 -26.85
N ILE A 580 12.94 -7.27 -25.95
CA ILE A 580 12.75 -6.67 -24.64
C ILE A 580 13.84 -7.25 -23.74
N LEU A 581 14.95 -6.52 -23.65
CA LEU A 581 16.14 -6.98 -22.95
C LEU A 581 15.98 -6.77 -21.46
N ARG A 582 16.29 -7.83 -20.71
CA ARG A 582 16.36 -7.79 -19.26
C ARG A 582 17.51 -8.63 -18.71
N GLU A 583 18.00 -8.21 -17.55
CA GLU A 583 18.98 -8.92 -16.74
C GLU A 583 18.35 -9.24 -15.37
N GLN A 584 18.97 -10.11 -14.58
CA GLN A 584 18.56 -10.35 -13.20
C GLN A 584 18.43 -9.03 -12.43
N GLY A 585 17.30 -8.85 -11.74
CA GLY A 585 16.95 -7.60 -11.03
C GLY A 585 16.21 -6.54 -11.85
N VAL A 586 16.10 -6.68 -13.19
CA VAL A 586 15.23 -5.83 -14.01
C VAL A 586 13.75 -6.10 -13.66
N ASN A 587 12.97 -5.03 -13.53
CA ASN A 587 11.57 -5.12 -13.06
C ASN A 587 10.55 -4.37 -13.93
N SER A 588 10.98 -3.62 -14.96
CA SER A 588 10.09 -2.81 -15.81
C SER A 588 9.91 -3.34 -17.24
N HIS A 589 10.04 -4.65 -17.46
CA HIS A 589 10.02 -5.24 -18.81
C HIS A 589 8.61 -5.54 -19.33
N ASN A 590 7.62 -5.70 -18.47
CA ASN A 590 6.26 -6.06 -18.88
C ASN A 590 5.52 -4.86 -19.49
N GLU A 591 5.55 -3.71 -18.82
CA GLU A 591 5.01 -2.45 -19.32
C GLU A 591 5.75 -1.97 -20.58
N MET A 592 7.06 -2.22 -20.66
CA MET A 592 7.84 -1.96 -21.87
C MET A 592 7.35 -2.83 -23.04
N ALA A 593 7.18 -4.14 -22.81
CA ALA A 593 6.63 -5.03 -23.81
C ALA A 593 5.22 -4.61 -24.25
N ALA A 594 4.36 -4.21 -23.30
CA ALA A 594 3.00 -3.75 -23.59
C ALA A 594 2.97 -2.48 -24.45
N ALA A 595 3.85 -1.50 -24.16
CA ALA A 595 3.96 -0.28 -24.96
C ALA A 595 4.35 -0.59 -26.43
N PHE A 596 5.36 -1.45 -26.62
CA PHE A 596 5.77 -1.88 -27.97
C PHE A 596 4.71 -2.74 -28.67
N HIS A 597 4.01 -3.60 -27.92
CA HIS A 597 2.90 -4.39 -28.45
C HIS A 597 1.78 -3.49 -29.00
N ARG A 598 1.41 -2.44 -28.25
CA ARG A 598 0.41 -1.45 -28.66
C ARG A 598 0.83 -0.69 -29.91
N ALA A 599 2.12 -0.38 -30.06
CA ALA A 599 2.69 0.25 -31.25
C ALA A 599 2.84 -0.69 -32.47
N GLY A 600 2.41 -1.96 -32.38
CA GLY A 600 2.40 -2.90 -33.51
C GLY A 600 3.57 -3.88 -33.59
N PHE A 601 4.49 -3.87 -32.62
CA PHE A 601 5.64 -4.78 -32.63
C PHE A 601 5.29 -6.17 -32.07
N GLU A 602 6.13 -7.15 -32.36
CA GLU A 602 6.17 -8.43 -31.65
C GLU A 602 7.26 -8.32 -30.56
N PRO A 603 6.92 -7.94 -29.31
CA PRO A 603 7.88 -7.94 -28.23
C PRO A 603 8.25 -9.37 -27.86
N VAL A 604 9.55 -9.59 -27.66
CA VAL A 604 10.08 -10.89 -27.25
C VAL A 604 10.88 -10.70 -25.98
N ASP A 605 10.56 -11.47 -24.94
CA ASP A 605 11.38 -11.54 -23.72
C ASP A 605 12.76 -12.13 -24.06
N VAL A 606 13.80 -11.32 -23.86
CA VAL A 606 15.20 -11.70 -24.06
C VAL A 606 15.97 -11.43 -22.78
N HIS A 607 16.11 -12.48 -21.97
CA HIS A 607 16.95 -12.41 -20.79
C HIS A 607 18.42 -12.53 -21.20
N MET A 608 19.33 -11.88 -20.48
CA MET A 608 20.77 -11.95 -20.78
C MET A 608 21.32 -13.38 -20.76
N SER A 609 20.73 -14.29 -19.96
CA SER A 609 21.10 -15.71 -20.01
C SER A 609 20.78 -16.37 -21.36
N ASP A 610 19.77 -15.91 -22.10
CA ASP A 610 19.43 -16.43 -23.42
C ASP A 610 20.49 -16.06 -24.46
N ILE A 611 21.07 -14.87 -24.35
CA ILE A 611 22.15 -14.42 -25.23
C ILE A 611 23.45 -15.14 -24.88
N LEU A 612 23.77 -15.22 -23.58
CA LEU A 612 25.00 -15.88 -23.10
C LEU A 612 25.04 -17.37 -23.44
N ALA A 613 23.90 -18.07 -23.33
CA ALA A 613 23.79 -19.47 -23.69
C ALA A 613 23.54 -19.72 -25.19
N GLY A 614 23.43 -18.66 -26.01
CA GLY A 614 23.15 -18.77 -27.45
C GLY A 614 21.73 -19.26 -27.80
N ARG A 615 20.80 -19.27 -26.85
CA ARG A 615 19.37 -19.61 -27.08
C ARG A 615 18.68 -18.60 -27.96
N ARG A 616 19.11 -17.33 -27.91
CA ARG A 616 18.61 -16.25 -28.76
C ARG A 616 19.75 -15.43 -29.32
N THR A 617 19.51 -14.82 -30.49
CA THR A 617 20.44 -13.88 -31.10
C THR A 617 19.76 -12.57 -31.49
N LEU A 618 20.47 -11.47 -31.27
CA LEU A 618 20.04 -10.11 -31.60
C LEU A 618 19.86 -9.89 -33.11
N GLN A 619 20.50 -10.69 -33.97
CA GLN A 619 20.38 -10.53 -35.43
C GLN A 619 18.94 -10.69 -35.94
N SER A 620 18.08 -11.42 -35.23
CA SER A 620 16.70 -11.66 -35.63
C SER A 620 15.72 -10.51 -35.30
N PHE A 621 16.21 -9.42 -34.70
CA PHE A 621 15.40 -8.31 -34.22
C PHE A 621 15.64 -7.03 -35.02
N LYS A 622 14.62 -6.15 -35.03
CA LYS A 622 14.71 -4.78 -35.55
C LYS A 622 14.97 -3.77 -34.43
N GLY A 623 14.46 -4.03 -33.22
CA GLY A 623 14.70 -3.21 -32.04
C GLY A 623 15.34 -4.01 -30.90
N ALA A 624 16.18 -3.36 -30.10
CA ALA A 624 16.69 -3.88 -28.84
C ALA A 624 16.45 -2.85 -27.73
N ILE A 625 15.64 -3.21 -26.75
CA ILE A 625 15.10 -2.31 -25.73
C ILE A 625 15.62 -2.74 -24.36
N ALA A 626 16.54 -1.97 -23.79
CA ALA A 626 17.06 -2.22 -22.44
C ALA A 626 16.11 -1.60 -21.40
N CYS A 627 15.51 -2.46 -20.57
CA CYS A 627 14.44 -2.08 -19.64
C CYS A 627 14.96 -1.53 -18.29
N GLY A 628 14.06 -0.90 -17.54
CA GLY A 628 14.34 -0.35 -16.20
C GLY A 628 14.31 -1.40 -15.08
N GLY A 629 14.91 -1.03 -13.94
CA GLY A 629 14.93 -1.82 -12.72
C GLY A 629 16.22 -1.67 -11.93
N PHE A 630 16.61 -2.72 -11.22
CA PHE A 630 17.79 -2.70 -10.35
C PHE A 630 18.67 -3.91 -10.67
N SER A 631 19.27 -3.94 -11.87
CA SER A 631 20.09 -5.09 -12.26
C SER A 631 21.25 -5.29 -11.28
N PHE A 632 21.38 -6.52 -10.76
CA PHE A 632 22.31 -6.85 -9.67
C PHE A 632 22.16 -5.98 -8.40
N GLY A 633 20.97 -5.40 -8.16
CA GLY A 633 20.73 -4.48 -7.04
C GLY A 633 21.53 -3.18 -7.12
N ASP A 634 21.93 -2.77 -8.33
CA ASP A 634 22.79 -1.62 -8.61
C ASP A 634 24.18 -1.66 -7.92
N VAL A 635 24.58 -2.84 -7.43
CA VAL A 635 25.89 -3.06 -6.85
C VAL A 635 26.97 -2.88 -7.93
N LEU A 636 28.08 -2.24 -7.56
CA LEU A 636 29.15 -1.80 -8.47
C LEU A 636 28.75 -0.66 -9.44
N GLY A 637 27.68 0.06 -9.11
CA GLY A 637 27.13 1.17 -9.88
C GLY A 637 25.98 0.71 -10.77
N ALA A 638 24.86 1.44 -10.74
CA ALA A 638 23.65 1.12 -11.49
C ALA A 638 23.92 0.91 -12.99
N GLY A 639 23.40 -0.17 -13.56
CA GLY A 639 23.67 -0.64 -14.94
C GLY A 639 25.08 -1.21 -15.18
N GLY A 640 26.04 -0.95 -14.28
CA GLY A 640 27.44 -1.30 -14.45
C GLY A 640 27.71 -2.80 -14.47
N GLY A 641 27.00 -3.59 -13.66
CA GLY A 641 27.08 -5.05 -13.67
C GLY A 641 26.60 -5.64 -15.00
N TRP A 642 25.47 -5.14 -15.50
CA TRP A 642 24.88 -5.57 -16.78
C TRP A 642 25.77 -5.20 -17.97
N ALA A 643 26.23 -3.96 -18.07
CA ALA A 643 27.12 -3.54 -19.16
C ALA A 643 28.43 -4.37 -19.18
N LYS A 644 29.04 -4.60 -18.02
CA LYS A 644 30.29 -5.38 -17.92
C LYS A 644 30.07 -6.86 -18.24
N SER A 645 28.90 -7.44 -17.93
CA SER A 645 28.58 -8.82 -18.32
C SER A 645 28.53 -8.97 -19.84
N VAL A 646 28.02 -7.96 -20.56
CA VAL A 646 28.09 -7.90 -22.04
C VAL A 646 29.54 -7.74 -22.52
N LEU A 647 30.28 -6.77 -21.98
CA LEU A 647 31.62 -6.40 -22.48
C LEU A 647 32.69 -7.48 -22.27
N PHE A 648 32.60 -8.23 -21.17
CA PHE A 648 33.60 -9.23 -20.79
C PHE A 648 33.34 -10.62 -21.40
N HIS A 649 32.17 -10.85 -22.00
CA HIS A 649 31.90 -12.04 -22.80
C HIS A 649 32.02 -11.73 -24.29
N GLU A 650 33.09 -12.23 -24.93
CA GLU A 650 33.43 -11.87 -26.32
C GLU A 650 32.28 -12.12 -27.31
N SER A 651 31.61 -13.27 -27.21
CA SER A 651 30.47 -13.61 -28.07
C SER A 651 29.30 -12.65 -27.91
N THR A 652 28.97 -12.29 -26.66
CA THR A 652 27.86 -11.39 -26.33
C THR A 652 28.20 -9.97 -26.77
N ARG A 653 29.39 -9.46 -26.44
CA ARG A 653 29.89 -8.16 -26.93
C ARG A 653 29.79 -8.07 -28.45
N THR A 654 30.25 -9.10 -29.15
CA THR A 654 30.20 -9.14 -30.62
C THR A 654 28.75 -9.14 -31.14
N ALA A 655 27.84 -9.86 -30.49
CA ALA A 655 26.42 -9.87 -30.86
C ALA A 655 25.79 -8.47 -30.74
N PHE A 656 26.06 -7.74 -29.66
CA PHE A 656 25.59 -6.36 -29.46
C PHE A 656 26.24 -5.39 -30.46
N GLN A 657 27.56 -5.45 -30.65
CA GLN A 657 28.26 -4.62 -31.65
C GLN A 657 27.71 -4.84 -33.06
N ASN A 658 27.50 -6.09 -33.45
CA ASN A 658 26.91 -6.43 -34.75
C ASN A 658 25.47 -5.91 -34.87
N PHE A 659 24.69 -5.88 -33.79
CA PHE A 659 23.35 -5.31 -33.80
C PHE A 659 23.38 -3.78 -33.97
N PHE A 660 24.25 -3.08 -33.24
CA PHE A 660 24.38 -1.63 -33.31
C PHE A 660 24.97 -1.12 -34.62
N ASN A 661 25.80 -1.92 -35.30
CA ASN A 661 26.41 -1.56 -36.58
C ASN A 661 25.51 -1.82 -37.79
N ARG A 662 24.25 -2.23 -37.59
CA ARG A 662 23.27 -2.41 -38.67
C ARG A 662 22.54 -1.10 -38.95
N ASP A 663 22.39 -0.75 -40.22
CA ASP A 663 21.69 0.47 -40.65
C ASP A 663 20.15 0.34 -40.59
N ASP A 664 19.64 -0.83 -40.21
CA ASP A 664 18.21 -1.18 -40.19
C ASP A 664 17.66 -1.50 -38.79
N THR A 665 18.41 -1.14 -37.74
CA THR A 665 18.05 -1.38 -36.33
C THR A 665 17.83 -0.09 -35.56
N PHE A 666 17.12 -0.22 -34.43
CA PHE A 666 17.00 0.86 -33.45
C PHE A 666 17.19 0.32 -32.03
N THR A 667 17.51 1.22 -31.10
CA THR A 667 17.75 0.90 -29.69
C THR A 667 17.07 1.93 -28.80
N LEU A 668 16.67 1.49 -27.61
CA LEU A 668 16.15 2.35 -26.56
C LEU A 668 16.65 1.82 -25.21
N GLY A 669 17.20 2.70 -24.38
CA GLY A 669 17.55 2.41 -23.00
C GLY A 669 16.71 3.29 -22.08
N VAL A 670 16.03 2.70 -21.10
CA VAL A 670 15.19 3.43 -20.13
C VAL A 670 15.63 3.11 -18.71
N CYS A 671 15.84 4.15 -17.89
CA CYS A 671 16.28 4.02 -16.50
C CYS A 671 17.55 3.16 -16.38
N ASN A 672 17.48 1.96 -15.80
CA ASN A 672 18.61 1.03 -15.70
C ASN A 672 19.19 0.61 -17.04
N GLY A 673 18.34 0.46 -18.06
CA GLY A 673 18.79 0.22 -19.43
C GLY A 673 19.40 1.44 -20.13
N CYS A 674 19.23 2.65 -19.58
CA CYS A 674 19.98 3.84 -20.03
C CYS A 674 21.36 3.92 -19.35
N GLN A 675 21.49 3.36 -18.14
CA GLN A 675 22.75 3.29 -17.40
C GLN A 675 23.66 2.19 -17.93
N MET A 676 23.08 1.07 -18.38
CA MET A 676 23.76 -0.01 -19.13
C MET A 676 24.19 0.48 -20.51
#